data_AF-A0A1M5H5U0-F1
#
_entry.id   AF-A0A1M5H5U0-F1
#
_cell.length_a   1.000
_cell.length_b   1.000
_cell.length_c   1.000
_cell.angle_alpha   90.00
_cell.angle_beta   90.00
_cell.angle_gamma   90.00
#
_symmetry.space_group_name_H-M   'P 1'
#
loop_
_entity.id
_entity.type
_entity.pdbx_description
1 polymer ?
#
loop_
_entity_poly.entity_id
_entity_poly.type
_entity_poly.pdbx_seq_one_letter_code
_entity_poly.pdbx_strand_id
1 'polypeptide(L)'
;MSAVRRALALTATAGLLTAGAVVATPAHAAPVSEWAALSAAFADGGTVQLGADITRNDGSHLAVGSGKQVTLDLNGHTLAISGVSDSSAAVSVPADRGTSLTVTSTGASGQLTVTGGALAAGIGGGESTSGGVVTISGAVAVDATGGAGGAGIGSGCSFAATPRMTGGSLTVVNGSVTAHGGDDAAGIGGGQSSSGAAVSLMHGTITATGGLAGAGIGAGATPDAADGIDGGALTVAGGAARATGGDYGAGVGGGHAGAGAKVTVSGGSLTASGGGGAAGVGTGSYGAAGGSLDVTTRGSVVAAGGGSGAAAVGGGRAGAGVDVRVAVGSTVTTSGGVAFGGDTGATDWGSLRNDGIITTTPGDVLTVPTGVTVTNSGFIDNRGSITGAGTVVNTGTIVGSGTVANNGQGDTGTTVTQHSHLLTFDNNGTTGTRRPDRPIFAATVGDTNRSLIAPPAQNGYTFTGWYTSATAGTKVTESTDLQNLVGAGPQTVTLYAHYEIAQSIAFTSSAPSPAAVGSTYTVAATGGASGQPVIFSAGSGTTNSACTVSGTTVTFAHPGTCVIAADQTGAGFYRPATTTTQTITVGQGTQPISFTSTPPSDAKVGGATYTVAATGGGSSAPVVFSVDPATTRGACTLAGSTVTPVHAGTCVIAADQGGDDDYARAPTATQSFEVGRGAQTITLTNALQYPPVVGTTYTPAGTAGSGAPVTFGVDDGTACSIEDGVVRFEHFGMCVVTADQAGTADYGPASQVRQAFTVVTIGSSVTVTADPAETVYGQPVRATATVILAAGGATGTLKWLVDNDQFGADVPVTVTSTGRSFTLDVPRLAAGSHLVRAAFIPDDTTRYAVSSGGASLFVRPAATTTRVAITSSALSAAVTAVAPGSGTPGGSVTFSVGGTSVGTAPIVAGTARLAHRVPTGKASQVSAVYAGDVDFAGSSDSTSRSDPKITATVTGRPARTKHGWYRGTVRIAFTCTTNSAPLARPCPSPLVFTGDGAARTVTRTIVAKDGGTATVVVGVDIDHTAPSVGIGGARNRGVYRGTAPSVRCVGSDALSGITSCRLSTWSSAIAAGRTVHYRATATDRAGNTRTASGSYTVLTRYLDGATYDHGRFEVKAGRVYTLVVTSSGARPVYYDATVAPGRPRVRDHALRRGGHHRWTLGVLMQPGLRSHRHWNIGVRIGSTLRVLELRITNAR
;
A
#
# COMPACT_ATOMS: atom_id res chain seq x y z
N MET A 1 -15.88 -40.68 9.66
CA MET A 1 -14.69 -40.41 8.79
C MET A 1 -15.17 -40.21 7.36
N SER A 2 -14.39 -39.49 6.54
CA SER A 2 -14.72 -39.04 5.17
C SER A 2 -15.70 -37.86 5.10
N ALA A 3 -15.14 -36.65 4.92
CA ALA A 3 -15.86 -35.41 4.66
C ALA A 3 -15.03 -34.49 3.76
N VAL A 4 -14.96 -34.80 2.45
CA VAL A 4 -14.48 -33.87 1.41
C VAL A 4 -15.33 -34.05 0.16
N ARG A 5 -16.31 -33.15 -0.06
CA ARG A 5 -16.90 -32.74 -1.37
C ARG A 5 -18.17 -31.91 -1.13
N ARG A 6 -18.05 -30.57 -1.17
CA ARG A 6 -18.99 -29.59 -1.76
C ARG A 6 -18.63 -28.17 -1.29
N ALA A 7 -17.95 -27.43 -2.17
CA ALA A 7 -17.86 -25.97 -2.13
C ALA A 7 -17.56 -25.49 -3.56
N LEU A 8 -18.61 -25.29 -4.35
CA LEU A 8 -18.57 -24.61 -5.64
C LEU A 8 -19.76 -23.65 -5.69
N ALA A 9 -19.57 -22.49 -6.33
CA ALA A 9 -20.52 -21.37 -6.47
C ALA A 9 -20.77 -20.51 -5.22
N LEU A 10 -19.93 -19.46 -5.05
CA LEU A 10 -20.41 -18.06 -5.08
C LEU A 10 -19.22 -17.08 -5.23
N THR A 11 -18.77 -16.85 -6.48
CA THR A 11 -17.82 -15.76 -6.82
C THR A 11 -18.19 -15.14 -8.15
N ALA A 12 -19.04 -14.12 -8.11
CA ALA A 12 -19.37 -13.20 -9.18
C ALA A 12 -19.75 -11.87 -8.49
N THR A 13 -19.26 -10.69 -8.85
CA THR A 13 -18.35 -10.30 -9.95
C THR A 13 -17.31 -9.31 -9.43
N ALA A 14 -16.02 -9.67 -9.43
CA ALA A 14 -14.95 -8.68 -9.47
C ALA A 14 -14.66 -8.39 -10.95
N GLY A 15 -14.98 -7.20 -11.42
CA GLY A 15 -14.62 -6.78 -12.78
C GLY A 15 -13.10 -6.79 -12.95
N LEU A 16 -12.63 -7.02 -14.18
CA LEU A 16 -11.20 -6.95 -14.51
C LEU A 16 -10.67 -5.53 -14.19
N LEU A 17 -10.03 -5.39 -13.03
CA LEU A 17 -9.05 -4.35 -12.80
C LEU A 17 -7.83 -4.70 -13.65
N THR A 18 -7.75 -4.07 -14.82
CA THR A 18 -6.51 -4.02 -15.60
C THR A 18 -5.43 -3.43 -14.70
N ALA A 19 -4.36 -4.20 -14.46
CA ALA A 19 -3.18 -3.69 -13.76
C ALA A 19 -2.74 -2.39 -14.43
N GLY A 20 -2.56 -1.34 -13.63
CA GLY A 20 -2.44 0.03 -14.13
C GLY A 20 -1.35 0.13 -15.18
N ALA A 21 -1.71 0.64 -16.36
CA ALA A 21 -0.70 1.22 -17.22
C ALA A 21 -0.03 2.32 -16.41
N VAL A 22 1.28 2.20 -16.18
CA VAL A 22 2.07 3.39 -15.90
C VAL A 22 1.88 4.25 -17.13
N VAL A 23 1.11 5.33 -16.98
CA VAL A 23 1.01 6.38 -17.98
C VAL A 23 2.42 6.92 -18.12
N ALA A 24 3.13 6.44 -19.14
CA ALA A 24 4.32 7.12 -19.61
C ALA A 24 3.90 8.57 -19.82
N THR A 25 4.58 9.51 -19.17
CA THR A 25 4.33 10.95 -19.34
C THR A 25 4.22 11.18 -20.85
N PRO A 26 3.04 11.54 -21.39
CA PRO A 26 2.96 11.81 -22.81
C PRO A 26 3.92 12.96 -23.10
N ALA A 27 4.37 13.07 -24.35
CA ALA A 27 5.09 14.26 -24.77
C ALA A 27 4.20 15.46 -24.44
N HIS A 28 4.56 16.22 -23.41
CA HIS A 28 3.65 17.18 -22.78
C HIS A 28 3.10 18.13 -23.85
N ALA A 29 1.77 18.18 -23.96
CA ALA A 29 1.14 19.34 -24.55
C ALA A 29 1.63 20.58 -23.79
N ALA A 30 1.82 21.70 -24.48
CA ALA A 30 2.32 22.91 -23.83
C ALA A 30 1.45 23.24 -22.60
N PRO A 31 2.05 23.56 -21.42
CA PRO A 31 1.30 23.76 -20.19
C PRO A 31 0.15 24.75 -20.39
N VAL A 32 -1.04 24.34 -19.95
CA VAL A 32 -2.27 25.07 -20.17
C VAL A 32 -2.41 26.13 -19.09
N SER A 33 -2.38 27.39 -19.50
CA SER A 33 -2.54 28.56 -18.62
C SER A 33 -3.87 29.31 -18.83
N GLU A 34 -4.72 28.82 -19.75
CA GLU A 34 -5.94 29.51 -20.19
C GLU A 34 -7.14 28.56 -20.25
N TRP A 35 -8.31 29.06 -19.83
CA TRP A 35 -9.53 28.25 -19.68
C TRP A 35 -10.02 27.61 -20.98
N ALA A 36 -9.99 28.35 -22.10
CA ALA A 36 -10.46 27.83 -23.38
C ALA A 36 -9.64 26.61 -23.86
N ALA A 37 -8.33 26.62 -23.59
CA ALA A 37 -7.45 25.50 -23.89
C ALA A 37 -7.65 24.33 -22.90
N LEU A 38 -7.92 24.61 -21.62
CA LEU A 38 -8.22 23.60 -20.61
C LEU A 38 -9.52 22.85 -20.93
N SER A 39 -10.58 23.59 -21.24
CA SER A 39 -11.89 23.05 -21.61
C SER A 39 -11.83 22.21 -22.89
N ALA A 40 -11.12 22.68 -23.92
CA ALA A 40 -10.90 21.91 -25.16
C ALA A 40 -10.13 20.60 -24.89
N ALA A 41 -9.06 20.64 -24.09
CA ALA A 41 -8.26 19.46 -23.79
C ALA A 41 -9.04 18.40 -22.97
N PHE A 42 -9.97 18.82 -22.11
CA PHE A 42 -10.89 17.92 -21.41
C PHE A 42 -11.87 17.21 -22.36
N ALA A 43 -12.37 17.90 -23.38
CA ALA A 43 -13.25 17.32 -24.40
C ALA A 43 -12.50 16.31 -25.31
N ASP A 44 -11.24 16.60 -25.66
CA ASP A 44 -10.43 15.74 -26.53
C ASP A 44 -9.87 14.50 -25.82
N GLY A 45 -9.50 14.62 -24.54
CA GLY A 45 -8.87 13.58 -23.74
C GLY A 45 -7.33 13.60 -23.76
N GLY A 46 -6.71 12.77 -22.91
CA GLY A 46 -5.26 12.71 -22.72
C GLY A 46 -4.79 13.39 -21.42
N THR A 47 -3.50 13.67 -21.30
CA THR A 47 -2.95 14.40 -20.14
C THR A 47 -2.96 15.90 -20.40
N VAL A 48 -3.47 16.65 -19.43
CA VAL A 48 -3.56 18.11 -19.44
C VAL A 48 -2.80 18.64 -18.23
N GLN A 49 -1.68 19.31 -18.46
CA GLN A 49 -0.84 19.89 -17.41
C GLN A 49 -1.15 21.38 -17.24
N LEU A 50 -1.35 21.84 -16.01
CA LEU A 50 -1.50 23.26 -15.73
C LEU A 50 -0.15 24.00 -15.76
N GLY A 51 -0.15 25.20 -16.35
CA GLY A 51 0.98 26.12 -16.35
C GLY A 51 0.76 27.41 -15.55
N ALA A 52 -0.41 27.56 -14.94
CA ALA A 52 -0.79 28.68 -14.08
C ALA A 52 -1.99 28.28 -13.20
N ASP A 53 -2.26 29.06 -12.15
CA ASP A 53 -3.50 28.95 -11.39
C ASP A 53 -4.69 29.46 -12.23
N ILE A 54 -5.82 28.76 -12.20
CA ILE A 54 -7.01 29.09 -13.00
C ILE A 54 -8.24 29.08 -12.09
N THR A 55 -8.96 30.21 -12.07
CA THR A 55 -10.22 30.37 -11.34
C THR A 55 -11.36 30.68 -12.30
N ARG A 56 -12.52 30.04 -12.15
CA ARG A 56 -13.76 30.32 -12.90
C ARG A 56 -14.99 30.37 -12.00
N ASN A 57 -15.88 31.32 -12.32
CA ASN A 57 -17.14 31.60 -11.63
C ASN A 57 -18.21 32.18 -12.58
N ASP A 58 -18.11 31.87 -13.87
CA ASP A 58 -18.85 32.53 -14.97
C ASP A 58 -19.92 31.63 -15.64
N GLY A 59 -20.35 30.56 -14.97
CA GLY A 59 -21.26 29.53 -15.51
C GLY A 59 -20.56 28.37 -16.22
N SER A 60 -19.28 28.51 -16.55
CA SER A 60 -18.50 27.47 -17.25
C SER A 60 -18.16 26.26 -16.37
N HIS A 61 -18.06 25.08 -16.98
CA HIS A 61 -17.56 23.86 -16.34
C HIS A 61 -16.54 23.13 -17.25
N LEU A 62 -15.84 22.14 -16.69
CA LEU A 62 -15.05 21.18 -17.47
C LEU A 62 -15.85 19.90 -17.69
N ALA A 63 -15.77 19.31 -18.87
CA ALA A 63 -16.42 18.04 -19.17
C ALA A 63 -15.45 17.10 -19.87
N VAL A 64 -15.25 15.91 -19.29
CA VAL A 64 -14.52 14.83 -19.94
C VAL A 64 -15.36 14.31 -21.11
N GLY A 65 -14.79 14.30 -22.31
CA GLY A 65 -15.48 13.80 -23.50
C GLY A 65 -15.97 12.35 -23.34
N SER A 66 -17.12 12.02 -23.93
CA SER A 66 -17.67 10.65 -23.86
C SER A 66 -16.69 9.62 -24.43
N GLY A 67 -16.39 8.58 -23.64
CA GLY A 67 -15.39 7.55 -23.97
C GLY A 67 -13.94 8.03 -23.89
N LYS A 68 -13.65 9.18 -23.26
CA LYS A 68 -12.30 9.75 -23.12
C LYS A 68 -11.74 9.60 -21.71
N GLN A 69 -10.44 9.38 -21.63
CA GLN A 69 -9.70 9.42 -20.37
C GLN A 69 -8.93 10.72 -20.29
N VAL A 70 -9.11 11.49 -19.22
CA VAL A 70 -8.37 12.73 -18.95
C VAL A 70 -7.48 12.52 -17.73
N THR A 71 -6.21 12.91 -17.82
CA THR A 71 -5.31 13.06 -16.68
C THR A 71 -5.04 14.54 -16.46
N LEU A 72 -5.67 15.16 -15.48
CA LEU A 72 -5.37 16.51 -15.03
C LEU A 72 -4.13 16.48 -14.14
N ASP A 73 -3.01 16.99 -14.63
CA ASP A 73 -1.82 17.25 -13.83
C ASP A 73 -1.82 18.70 -13.37
N LEU A 74 -2.11 18.91 -12.08
CA LEU A 74 -2.14 20.22 -11.45
C LEU A 74 -0.75 20.86 -11.37
N ASN A 75 0.35 20.10 -11.44
CA ASN A 75 1.72 20.61 -11.50
C ASN A 75 2.06 21.70 -10.45
N GLY A 76 1.57 21.57 -9.21
CA GLY A 76 1.75 22.58 -8.16
C GLY A 76 0.87 23.83 -8.24
N HIS A 77 -0.11 23.87 -9.15
CA HIS A 77 -1.07 24.96 -9.32
C HIS A 77 -2.44 24.69 -8.70
N THR A 78 -3.23 25.77 -8.56
CA THR A 78 -4.62 25.72 -8.12
C THR A 78 -5.59 25.83 -9.30
N LEU A 79 -6.53 24.89 -9.40
CA LEU A 79 -7.72 25.00 -10.26
C LEU A 79 -8.97 25.18 -9.39
N ALA A 80 -9.65 26.31 -9.55
CA ALA A 80 -10.88 26.65 -8.84
C ALA A 80 -12.06 26.83 -9.80
N ILE A 81 -13.15 26.09 -9.63
CA ILE A 81 -14.37 26.18 -10.47
C ILE A 81 -15.61 26.26 -9.59
N SER A 82 -16.36 27.35 -9.70
CA SER A 82 -17.63 27.56 -8.98
C SER A 82 -18.64 28.31 -9.86
N GLY A 83 -19.82 28.63 -9.33
CA GLY A 83 -20.82 29.42 -10.07
C GLY A 83 -21.29 28.77 -11.38
N VAL A 84 -21.32 27.44 -11.41
CA VAL A 84 -21.64 26.61 -12.59
C VAL A 84 -23.14 26.61 -12.86
N SER A 85 -23.55 26.44 -14.11
CA SER A 85 -24.97 26.30 -14.49
C SER A 85 -25.67 25.16 -13.74
N ASP A 86 -26.92 25.39 -13.33
CA ASP A 86 -27.70 24.57 -12.37
C ASP A 86 -27.61 23.05 -12.56
N SER A 87 -27.67 22.55 -13.79
CA SER A 87 -27.69 21.10 -14.08
C SER A 87 -26.29 20.45 -14.29
N SER A 88 -25.17 21.19 -14.21
CA SER A 88 -23.84 20.70 -14.59
C SER A 88 -22.86 20.56 -13.43
N ALA A 89 -22.10 19.45 -13.40
CA ALA A 89 -20.99 19.28 -12.47
C ALA A 89 -19.83 20.21 -12.87
N ALA A 90 -19.11 20.75 -11.88
CA ALA A 90 -17.97 21.63 -12.14
C ALA A 90 -16.84 20.92 -12.90
N VAL A 91 -16.63 19.64 -12.59
CA VAL A 91 -15.89 18.71 -13.45
C VAL A 91 -16.79 17.52 -13.77
N SER A 92 -17.44 17.57 -14.93
CA SER A 92 -18.31 16.52 -15.44
C SER A 92 -17.50 15.31 -15.93
N VAL A 93 -17.80 14.15 -15.34
CA VAL A 93 -17.20 12.84 -15.66
C VAL A 93 -18.35 11.86 -15.87
N PRO A 94 -18.94 11.77 -17.08
CA PRO A 94 -20.10 10.92 -17.33
C PRO A 94 -19.75 9.43 -17.20
N ALA A 95 -20.73 8.61 -16.77
CA ALA A 95 -20.58 7.17 -16.55
C ALA A 95 -20.49 6.30 -17.84
N ASP A 96 -20.06 6.88 -18.96
CA ASP A 96 -19.91 6.17 -20.23
C ASP A 96 -18.71 5.20 -20.20
N ARG A 97 -18.79 4.10 -20.97
CA ARG A 97 -17.69 3.15 -21.08
C ARG A 97 -16.43 3.80 -21.64
N GLY A 98 -15.36 3.80 -20.83
CA GLY A 98 -14.07 4.37 -21.19
C GLY A 98 -13.88 5.82 -20.73
N THR A 99 -14.91 6.46 -20.17
CA THR A 99 -14.76 7.79 -19.57
C THR A 99 -14.10 7.68 -18.19
N SER A 100 -13.05 8.47 -17.94
CA SER A 100 -12.45 8.57 -16.60
C SER A 100 -11.65 9.86 -16.42
N LEU A 101 -11.61 10.36 -15.18
CA LEU A 101 -10.74 11.45 -14.75
C LEU A 101 -9.67 10.89 -13.80
N THR A 102 -8.40 11.19 -14.07
CA THR A 102 -7.31 11.09 -13.10
C THR A 102 -6.87 12.50 -12.74
N VAL A 103 -6.80 12.83 -11.45
CA VAL A 103 -6.18 14.06 -10.96
C VAL A 103 -4.83 13.70 -10.33
N THR A 104 -3.79 14.45 -10.69
CA THR A 104 -2.43 14.24 -10.21
C THR A 104 -1.68 15.56 -10.04
N SER A 105 -0.49 15.50 -9.45
CA SER A 105 0.47 16.61 -9.47
C SER A 105 1.89 16.05 -9.59
N THR A 106 2.58 16.39 -10.68
CA THR A 106 3.98 15.97 -10.94
C THR A 106 5.04 16.94 -10.38
N GLY A 107 4.61 18.11 -9.91
CA GLY A 107 5.45 19.16 -9.35
C GLY A 107 5.31 19.30 -7.83
N ALA A 108 5.08 20.54 -7.36
CA ALA A 108 4.68 20.80 -5.98
C ALA A 108 3.24 20.32 -5.71
N SER A 109 2.74 20.48 -4.48
CA SER A 109 1.37 20.13 -4.14
C SER A 109 0.35 20.99 -4.91
N GLY A 110 -0.46 20.37 -5.77
CA GLY A 110 -1.53 21.05 -6.51
C GLY A 110 -2.87 21.00 -5.78
N GLN A 111 -3.74 21.98 -6.04
CA GLN A 111 -5.08 22.07 -5.45
C GLN A 111 -6.17 22.09 -6.51
N LEU A 112 -7.26 21.35 -6.28
CA LEU A 112 -8.48 21.37 -7.08
C LEU A 112 -9.66 21.69 -6.17
N THR A 113 -10.24 22.88 -6.28
CA THR A 113 -11.42 23.30 -5.50
C THR A 113 -12.61 23.50 -6.43
N VAL A 114 -13.67 22.73 -6.24
CA VAL A 114 -14.81 22.72 -7.18
C VAL A 114 -16.16 22.74 -6.48
N THR A 115 -17.12 23.46 -7.08
CA THR A 115 -18.50 23.54 -6.60
C THR A 115 -19.47 23.30 -7.75
N GLY A 116 -20.25 22.22 -7.68
CA GLY A 116 -21.24 21.85 -8.70
C GLY A 116 -22.34 22.89 -8.88
N GLY A 117 -23.02 22.84 -10.03
CA GLY A 117 -24.28 23.54 -10.24
C GLY A 117 -25.37 23.07 -9.28
N ALA A 118 -26.45 23.84 -9.16
CA ALA A 118 -27.52 23.68 -8.17
C ALA A 118 -28.09 22.26 -7.96
N LEU A 119 -28.02 21.35 -8.95
CA LEU A 119 -28.51 19.96 -8.89
C LEU A 119 -27.45 18.91 -9.24
N ALA A 120 -26.16 19.29 -9.18
CA ALA A 120 -25.05 18.53 -9.76
C ALA A 120 -23.89 18.30 -8.78
N ALA A 121 -23.06 17.30 -9.07
CA ALA A 121 -21.89 16.99 -8.26
C ALA A 121 -20.77 18.04 -8.39
N GLY A 122 -19.87 18.12 -7.41
CA GLY A 122 -18.62 18.87 -7.57
C GLY A 122 -17.74 18.23 -8.65
N ILE A 123 -17.52 16.92 -8.53
CA ILE A 123 -16.87 16.08 -9.56
C ILE A 123 -17.79 14.89 -9.87
N GLY A 124 -18.11 14.66 -11.15
CA GLY A 124 -18.86 13.50 -11.60
C GLY A 124 -20.09 13.85 -12.43
N GLY A 125 -21.29 13.48 -11.96
CA GLY A 125 -22.55 13.65 -12.69
C GLY A 125 -23.17 15.04 -12.53
N GLY A 126 -23.70 15.58 -13.63
CA GLY A 126 -24.75 16.60 -13.59
C GLY A 126 -26.10 16.04 -13.14
N GLU A 127 -27.13 16.89 -13.12
CA GLU A 127 -28.52 16.52 -12.83
C GLU A 127 -28.96 15.31 -13.66
N SER A 128 -29.61 14.33 -13.03
CA SER A 128 -30.05 13.09 -13.68
C SER A 128 -28.94 12.30 -14.43
N THR A 129 -27.65 12.50 -14.08
CA THR A 129 -26.54 11.66 -14.56
C THR A 129 -25.69 11.04 -13.43
N SER A 130 -25.26 9.79 -13.64
CA SER A 130 -24.39 9.05 -12.70
C SER A 130 -22.96 9.58 -12.71
N GLY A 131 -22.27 9.41 -11.58
CA GLY A 131 -20.83 9.66 -11.49
C GLY A 131 -20.03 8.64 -12.32
N GLY A 132 -18.96 9.11 -12.95
CA GLY A 132 -18.02 8.26 -13.70
C GLY A 132 -16.90 7.68 -12.83
N VAL A 133 -15.76 7.39 -13.47
CA VAL A 133 -14.56 6.85 -12.80
C VAL A 133 -13.61 8.00 -12.48
N VAL A 134 -13.30 8.21 -11.20
CA VAL A 134 -12.38 9.24 -10.71
C VAL A 134 -11.20 8.58 -9.98
N THR A 135 -9.98 9.00 -10.28
CA THR A 135 -8.75 8.57 -9.59
C THR A 135 -7.97 9.78 -9.10
N ILE A 136 -7.57 9.79 -7.82
CA ILE A 136 -6.73 10.83 -7.22
C ILE A 136 -5.37 10.21 -6.88
N SER A 137 -4.30 10.91 -7.23
CA SER A 137 -2.92 10.46 -7.06
C SER A 137 -1.95 11.63 -6.92
N GLY A 138 -0.71 11.37 -6.50
CA GLY A 138 0.32 12.40 -6.35
C GLY A 138 0.08 13.32 -5.15
N ALA A 139 0.80 14.44 -5.12
CA ALA A 139 0.63 15.48 -4.11
C ALA A 139 -0.54 16.39 -4.50
N VAL A 140 -1.78 15.91 -4.31
CA VAL A 140 -3.01 16.65 -4.66
C VAL A 140 -3.86 16.88 -3.42
N ALA A 141 -4.43 18.08 -3.29
CA ALA A 141 -5.56 18.36 -2.43
C ALA A 141 -6.81 18.63 -3.29
N VAL A 142 -7.82 17.77 -3.21
CA VAL A 142 -9.14 17.99 -3.81
C VAL A 142 -10.09 18.47 -2.73
N ASP A 143 -10.84 19.52 -3.02
CA ASP A 143 -11.98 20.02 -2.24
C ASP A 143 -13.19 20.12 -3.19
N ALA A 144 -14.18 19.24 -3.00
CA ALA A 144 -15.28 19.09 -3.95
C ALA A 144 -16.64 19.18 -3.25
N THR A 145 -17.39 20.23 -3.58
CA THR A 145 -18.72 20.52 -3.02
C THR A 145 -19.80 20.31 -4.09
N GLY A 146 -20.87 19.58 -3.76
CA GLY A 146 -22.04 19.45 -4.62
C GLY A 146 -23.03 20.61 -4.49
N GLY A 147 -23.88 20.81 -5.50
CA GLY A 147 -25.10 21.61 -5.34
C GLY A 147 -26.17 20.85 -4.54
N ALA A 148 -27.34 21.46 -4.33
CA ALA A 148 -28.46 20.81 -3.65
C ALA A 148 -28.84 19.48 -4.34
N GLY A 149 -28.94 18.38 -3.59
CA GLY A 149 -29.15 17.05 -4.15
C GLY A 149 -27.97 16.47 -4.95
N GLY A 150 -26.84 17.16 -5.10
CA GLY A 150 -25.63 16.70 -5.77
C GLY A 150 -24.52 16.29 -4.79
N ALA A 151 -23.79 15.22 -5.10
CA ALA A 151 -22.70 14.75 -4.24
C ALA A 151 -21.45 15.64 -4.34
N GLY A 152 -20.59 15.66 -3.32
CA GLY A 152 -19.27 16.32 -3.43
C GLY A 152 -18.44 15.70 -4.57
N ILE A 153 -18.30 14.37 -4.52
CA ILE A 153 -17.81 13.55 -5.64
C ILE A 153 -18.80 12.41 -5.89
N GLY A 154 -19.40 12.35 -7.08
CA GLY A 154 -20.29 11.26 -7.46
C GLY A 154 -21.39 11.66 -8.43
N SER A 155 -22.67 11.37 -8.16
CA SER A 155 -23.80 11.72 -9.05
C SER A 155 -24.44 13.06 -8.70
N GLY A 156 -25.17 13.63 -9.67
CA GLY A 156 -26.12 14.72 -9.41
C GLY A 156 -27.42 14.20 -8.77
N CYS A 157 -28.39 15.10 -8.64
CA CYS A 157 -29.73 14.85 -8.11
C CYS A 157 -30.58 14.01 -9.08
N SER A 158 -31.36 13.05 -8.55
CA SER A 158 -32.47 12.39 -9.28
C SER A 158 -33.82 12.68 -8.63
N PHE A 159 -34.76 13.18 -9.45
CA PHE A 159 -36.19 13.18 -9.13
C PHE A 159 -36.94 11.98 -9.74
N ALA A 160 -36.24 11.12 -10.50
CA ALA A 160 -36.81 9.96 -11.16
C ALA A 160 -36.47 8.67 -10.41
N ALA A 161 -37.48 7.84 -10.12
CA ALA A 161 -37.30 6.55 -9.45
C ALA A 161 -36.54 5.51 -10.30
N THR A 162 -36.57 5.63 -11.63
CA THR A 162 -35.81 4.77 -12.56
C THR A 162 -35.40 5.51 -13.85
N PRO A 163 -34.26 5.15 -14.48
CA PRO A 163 -33.20 4.29 -13.95
C PRO A 163 -32.46 4.95 -12.78
N ARG A 164 -32.14 4.19 -11.73
CA ARG A 164 -31.40 4.75 -10.58
C ARG A 164 -29.97 5.11 -10.98
N MET A 165 -29.50 6.22 -10.42
CA MET A 165 -28.13 6.67 -10.62
C MET A 165 -27.18 6.04 -9.60
N THR A 166 -25.89 6.03 -9.95
CA THR A 166 -24.83 5.58 -9.07
C THR A 166 -23.79 6.68 -8.89
N GLY A 167 -23.16 6.74 -7.72
CA GLY A 167 -22.06 7.65 -7.43
C GLY A 167 -20.76 7.37 -8.19
N GLY A 168 -20.75 6.38 -9.09
CA GLY A 168 -19.57 6.00 -9.85
C GLY A 168 -18.51 5.29 -9.01
N SER A 169 -17.25 5.60 -9.26
CA SER A 169 -16.13 5.07 -8.46
C SER A 169 -15.05 6.10 -8.21
N LEU A 170 -14.48 6.06 -7.01
CA LEU A 170 -13.37 6.90 -6.58
C LEU A 170 -12.22 6.01 -6.09
N THR A 171 -11.05 6.14 -6.71
CA THR A 171 -9.81 5.53 -6.21
C THR A 171 -8.84 6.62 -5.75
N VAL A 172 -8.51 6.64 -4.47
CA VAL A 172 -7.46 7.51 -3.92
C VAL A 172 -6.21 6.64 -3.72
N VAL A 173 -5.25 6.81 -4.62
CA VAL A 173 -3.94 6.14 -4.53
C VAL A 173 -3.10 6.82 -3.45
N ASN A 174 -3.10 8.16 -3.46
CA ASN A 174 -2.54 9.07 -2.47
C ASN A 174 -3.04 10.51 -2.74
N GLY A 175 -2.72 11.43 -1.83
CA GLY A 175 -3.27 12.80 -1.80
C GLY A 175 -4.33 12.96 -0.70
N SER A 176 -5.00 14.11 -0.68
CA SER A 176 -6.11 14.41 0.20
C SER A 176 -7.37 14.72 -0.60
N VAL A 177 -8.50 14.14 -0.19
CA VAL A 177 -9.82 14.45 -0.72
C VAL A 177 -10.69 14.95 0.43
N THR A 178 -11.18 16.18 0.29
CA THR A 178 -12.27 16.74 1.08
C THR A 178 -13.50 16.83 0.19
N ALA A 179 -14.65 16.33 0.64
CA ALA A 179 -15.85 16.27 -0.18
C ALA A 179 -17.12 16.55 0.64
N HIS A 180 -17.94 17.46 0.13
CA HIS A 180 -19.15 17.96 0.79
C HIS A 180 -20.36 17.76 -0.12
N GLY A 181 -21.34 16.97 0.33
CA GLY A 181 -22.61 16.84 -0.36
C GLY A 181 -23.46 18.09 -0.13
N GLY A 182 -24.24 18.48 -1.14
CA GLY A 182 -25.36 19.40 -0.89
C GLY A 182 -26.50 18.68 -0.16
N ASP A 183 -27.59 19.41 0.12
CA ASP A 183 -28.76 18.86 0.81
C ASP A 183 -29.21 17.52 0.20
N ASP A 184 -29.56 16.56 1.05
CA ASP A 184 -29.96 15.19 0.68
C ASP A 184 -28.94 14.34 -0.12
N ALA A 185 -27.69 14.82 -0.30
CA ALA A 185 -26.66 14.14 -1.05
C ALA A 185 -25.42 13.76 -0.22
N ALA A 186 -24.73 12.70 -0.67
CA ALA A 186 -23.55 12.20 0.02
C ALA A 186 -22.31 13.10 -0.19
N GLY A 187 -21.38 13.09 0.76
CA GLY A 187 -20.05 13.69 0.57
C GLY A 187 -19.34 13.04 -0.61
N ILE A 188 -19.26 11.72 -0.59
CA ILE A 188 -18.78 10.91 -1.72
C ILE A 188 -19.81 9.82 -2.03
N GLY A 189 -20.40 9.86 -3.22
CA GLY A 189 -21.30 8.82 -3.73
C GLY A 189 -22.58 9.35 -4.38
N GLY A 190 -23.73 8.96 -3.85
CA GLY A 190 -25.02 9.29 -4.44
C GLY A 190 -25.43 10.74 -4.16
N GLY A 191 -25.89 11.43 -5.20
CA GLY A 191 -26.84 12.53 -5.03
C GLY A 191 -28.20 12.03 -4.52
N GLN A 192 -29.17 12.93 -4.39
CA GLN A 192 -30.53 12.59 -3.97
C GLN A 192 -31.11 11.46 -4.84
N SER A 193 -31.80 10.52 -4.19
CA SER A 193 -32.38 9.29 -4.76
C SER A 193 -31.39 8.39 -5.53
N SER A 194 -30.09 8.46 -5.23
CA SER A 194 -29.01 7.78 -5.98
C SER A 194 -28.14 6.88 -5.10
N SER A 195 -27.69 5.75 -5.65
CA SER A 195 -26.84 4.78 -4.96
C SER A 195 -25.41 5.28 -4.75
N GLY A 196 -24.76 4.81 -3.70
CA GLY A 196 -23.40 5.18 -3.34
C GLY A 196 -22.33 4.76 -4.35
N ALA A 197 -21.14 5.34 -4.20
CA ALA A 197 -19.97 5.02 -5.03
C ALA A 197 -19.26 3.74 -4.55
N ALA A 198 -18.43 3.18 -5.44
CA ALA A 198 -17.35 2.29 -5.05
C ALA A 198 -16.08 3.11 -4.74
N VAL A 199 -15.72 3.23 -3.46
CA VAL A 199 -14.59 4.01 -2.96
C VAL A 199 -13.46 3.10 -2.52
N SER A 200 -12.24 3.38 -2.98
CA SER A 200 -11.01 2.67 -2.60
C SER A 200 -9.94 3.66 -2.16
N LEU A 201 -9.51 3.57 -0.91
CA LEU A 201 -8.39 4.32 -0.34
C LEU A 201 -7.19 3.37 -0.17
N MET A 202 -6.15 3.59 -0.97
CA MET A 202 -4.88 2.87 -0.87
C MET A 202 -3.96 3.57 0.15
N HIS A 203 -3.72 4.87 -0.04
CA HIS A 203 -2.97 5.73 0.88
C HIS A 203 -3.52 7.16 0.82
N GLY A 204 -3.07 8.04 1.72
CA GLY A 204 -3.54 9.44 1.80
C GLY A 204 -4.75 9.61 2.73
N THR A 205 -5.54 10.65 2.50
CA THR A 205 -6.67 11.05 3.36
C THR A 205 -7.97 11.27 2.58
N ILE A 206 -9.08 10.82 3.16
CA ILE A 206 -10.44 11.19 2.73
C ILE A 206 -11.15 11.83 3.92
N THR A 207 -11.77 13.00 3.72
CA THR A 207 -12.74 13.61 4.64
C THR A 207 -14.01 13.87 3.86
N ALA A 208 -15.07 13.12 4.14
CA ALA A 208 -16.34 13.24 3.43
C ALA A 208 -17.46 13.60 4.40
N THR A 209 -18.28 14.59 4.03
CA THR A 209 -19.42 15.06 4.81
C THR A 209 -20.67 15.10 3.96
N GLY A 210 -21.72 14.39 4.35
CA GLY A 210 -23.03 14.45 3.69
C GLY A 210 -23.73 15.78 3.98
N GLY A 211 -24.55 16.24 3.04
CA GLY A 211 -25.53 17.29 3.33
C GLY A 211 -26.72 16.75 4.12
N LEU A 212 -27.76 17.56 4.32
CA LEU A 212 -28.77 17.37 5.37
C LEU A 212 -29.15 15.92 5.68
N ALA A 213 -29.57 15.12 4.69
CA ALA A 213 -29.95 13.71 4.87
C ALA A 213 -29.05 12.68 4.14
N GLY A 214 -27.89 13.11 3.62
CA GLY A 214 -26.95 12.27 2.87
C GLY A 214 -25.88 11.59 3.74
N ALA A 215 -25.33 10.49 3.24
CA ALA A 215 -24.22 9.80 3.90
C ALA A 215 -22.89 10.59 3.81
N GLY A 216 -21.96 10.37 4.72
CA GLY A 216 -20.58 10.87 4.57
C GLY A 216 -19.93 10.25 3.32
N ILE A 217 -19.84 8.92 3.30
CA ILE A 217 -19.52 8.13 2.10
C ILE A 217 -20.65 7.14 1.85
N GLY A 218 -21.31 7.22 0.71
CA GLY A 218 -22.36 6.28 0.33
C GLY A 218 -23.52 6.93 -0.43
N ALA A 219 -24.75 6.56 -0.10
CA ALA A 219 -25.95 7.01 -0.83
C ALA A 219 -26.44 8.40 -0.40
N GLY A 220 -27.18 9.06 -1.31
CA GLY A 220 -28.05 10.18 -0.93
C GLY A 220 -29.33 9.71 -0.25
N ALA A 221 -30.15 10.65 0.20
CA ALA A 221 -31.48 10.37 0.76
C ALA A 221 -32.49 9.99 -0.32
N THR A 222 -33.47 9.16 0.04
CA THR A 222 -34.71 8.94 -0.73
C THR A 222 -35.94 9.20 0.15
N PRO A 223 -37.06 9.68 -0.42
CA PRO A 223 -38.33 9.70 0.28
C PRO A 223 -38.90 8.31 0.62
N ASP A 224 -38.49 7.24 -0.09
CA ASP A 224 -39.11 5.91 0.02
C ASP A 224 -38.12 4.80 0.41
N ALA A 225 -38.25 4.23 1.61
CA ALA A 225 -37.41 3.13 2.11
C ALA A 225 -37.51 1.81 1.33
N ALA A 226 -38.53 1.67 0.47
CA ALA A 226 -38.68 0.52 -0.42
C ALA A 226 -37.80 0.60 -1.68
N ASP A 227 -37.07 1.70 -1.89
CA ASP A 227 -36.40 1.98 -3.16
C ASP A 227 -35.21 1.06 -3.50
N GLY A 228 -34.56 0.44 -2.50
CA GLY A 228 -33.39 -0.41 -2.72
C GLY A 228 -32.16 0.36 -3.21
N ILE A 229 -31.95 1.57 -2.69
CA ILE A 229 -30.74 2.36 -2.96
C ILE A 229 -29.59 1.82 -2.10
N ASP A 230 -28.57 1.26 -2.76
CA ASP A 230 -27.38 0.71 -2.12
C ASP A 230 -26.47 1.81 -1.56
N GLY A 231 -25.97 1.62 -0.32
CA GLY A 231 -24.97 2.51 0.30
C GLY A 231 -23.58 2.49 -0.35
N GLY A 232 -23.39 1.71 -1.42
CA GLY A 232 -22.13 1.58 -2.14
C GLY A 232 -21.12 0.67 -1.42
N ALA A 233 -19.83 0.91 -1.68
CA ALA A 233 -18.75 0.13 -1.08
C ALA A 233 -17.55 1.01 -0.72
N LEU A 234 -16.90 0.72 0.41
CA LEU A 234 -15.68 1.39 0.86
C LEU A 234 -14.60 0.36 1.18
N THR A 235 -13.44 0.47 0.53
CA THR A 235 -12.23 -0.27 0.88
C THR A 235 -11.16 0.70 1.40
N VAL A 236 -10.66 0.46 2.61
CA VAL A 236 -9.54 1.21 3.22
C VAL A 236 -8.36 0.27 3.39
N ALA A 237 -7.53 0.17 2.37
CA ALA A 237 -6.32 -0.66 2.37
C ALA A 237 -5.16 -0.01 3.15
N GLY A 238 -5.15 1.32 3.22
CA GLY A 238 -4.19 2.14 3.97
C GLY A 238 -4.69 3.59 4.09
N GLY A 239 -3.87 4.48 4.64
CA GLY A 239 -4.27 5.87 4.86
C GLY A 239 -5.36 6.05 5.92
N ALA A 240 -6.02 7.21 5.91
CA ALA A 240 -7.08 7.56 6.85
C ALA A 240 -8.34 8.08 6.15
N ALA A 241 -9.47 7.41 6.35
CA ALA A 241 -10.78 7.86 5.91
C ALA A 241 -11.58 8.40 7.11
N ARG A 242 -12.14 9.60 6.97
CA ARG A 242 -13.13 10.18 7.87
C ARG A 242 -14.42 10.43 7.11
N ALA A 243 -15.52 9.95 7.64
CA ALA A 243 -16.84 10.09 7.02
C ALA A 243 -17.87 10.53 8.06
N THR A 244 -18.65 11.55 7.74
CA THR A 244 -19.65 12.13 8.64
C THR A 244 -20.95 12.34 7.87
N GLY A 245 -22.03 11.67 8.29
CA GLY A 245 -23.34 11.85 7.68
C GLY A 245 -24.01 13.15 8.13
N GLY A 246 -24.95 13.64 7.33
CA GLY A 246 -25.94 14.63 7.79
C GLY A 246 -26.94 14.02 8.76
N ASP A 247 -27.88 14.82 9.28
CA ASP A 247 -29.00 14.31 10.07
C ASP A 247 -29.77 13.20 9.32
N TYR A 248 -30.02 12.07 9.97
CA TYR A 248 -30.57 10.86 9.35
C TYR A 248 -29.67 10.14 8.30
N GLY A 249 -28.49 10.67 7.97
CA GLY A 249 -27.50 10.05 7.07
C GLY A 249 -26.38 9.33 7.83
N ALA A 250 -25.95 8.17 7.32
CA ALA A 250 -24.87 7.38 7.93
C ALA A 250 -23.49 8.03 7.73
N GLY A 251 -22.53 7.74 8.60
CA GLY A 251 -21.13 8.07 8.37
C GLY A 251 -20.62 7.38 7.09
N VAL A 252 -20.73 6.06 7.03
CA VAL A 252 -20.52 5.26 5.81
C VAL A 252 -21.73 4.36 5.55
N GLY A 253 -22.40 4.55 4.42
CA GLY A 253 -23.52 3.72 3.96
C GLY A 253 -24.73 4.49 3.45
N GLY A 254 -25.88 4.32 4.08
CA GLY A 254 -27.13 4.89 3.59
C GLY A 254 -27.30 6.37 3.94
N GLY A 255 -27.86 7.17 3.01
CA GLY A 255 -28.61 8.36 3.38
C GLY A 255 -29.93 7.99 4.07
N HIS A 256 -30.80 8.96 4.35
CA HIS A 256 -32.15 8.67 4.83
C HIS A 256 -32.85 7.66 3.91
N ALA A 257 -33.43 6.61 4.51
CA ALA A 257 -34.07 5.48 3.85
C ALA A 257 -33.17 4.61 2.92
N GLY A 258 -31.85 4.89 2.86
CA GLY A 258 -30.88 4.13 2.07
C GLY A 258 -30.31 2.90 2.79
N ALA A 259 -29.94 1.86 2.03
CA ALA A 259 -29.25 0.69 2.55
C ALA A 259 -27.79 1.00 2.94
N GLY A 260 -27.21 0.22 3.84
CA GLY A 260 -25.83 0.39 4.27
C GLY A 260 -24.79 -0.11 3.27
N ALA A 261 -23.54 0.34 3.44
CA ALA A 261 -22.44 0.00 2.54
C ALA A 261 -21.85 -1.39 2.83
N LYS A 262 -21.12 -1.91 1.84
CA LYS A 262 -20.08 -2.92 2.07
C LYS A 262 -18.76 -2.23 2.41
N VAL A 263 -18.29 -2.40 3.65
CA VAL A 263 -17.06 -1.78 4.15
C VAL A 263 -16.00 -2.84 4.42
N THR A 264 -14.77 -2.59 3.96
CA THR A 264 -13.60 -3.42 4.23
C THR A 264 -12.43 -2.54 4.62
N VAL A 265 -11.80 -2.82 5.76
CA VAL A 265 -10.63 -2.07 6.24
C VAL A 265 -9.50 -3.09 6.45
N SER A 266 -8.39 -2.95 5.75
CA SER A 266 -7.34 -3.99 5.65
C SER A 266 -5.92 -3.46 5.88
N GLY A 267 -5.78 -2.34 6.59
CA GLY A 267 -4.47 -1.75 6.95
C GLY A 267 -4.49 -0.26 7.24
N GLY A 268 -5.53 0.48 6.84
CA GLY A 268 -5.73 1.89 7.20
C GLY A 268 -6.70 2.10 8.37
N SER A 269 -7.02 3.36 8.64
CA SER A 269 -7.98 3.76 9.68
C SER A 269 -9.25 4.37 9.09
N LEU A 270 -10.42 3.95 9.58
CA LEU A 270 -11.72 4.56 9.30
C LEU A 270 -12.29 5.21 10.56
N THR A 271 -12.67 6.49 10.48
CA THR A 271 -13.48 7.18 11.49
C THR A 271 -14.82 7.53 10.87
N ALA A 272 -15.91 6.93 11.34
CA ALA A 272 -17.24 7.08 10.76
C ALA A 272 -18.26 7.56 11.82
N SER A 273 -19.02 8.61 11.51
CA SER A 273 -19.99 9.21 12.43
C SER A 273 -21.32 9.48 11.72
N GLY A 274 -22.41 8.89 12.20
CA GLY A 274 -23.76 9.20 11.70
C GLY A 274 -24.28 10.52 12.26
N GLY A 275 -25.11 11.23 11.50
CA GLY A 275 -25.90 12.34 12.04
C GLY A 275 -27.17 11.86 12.75
N GLY A 276 -28.03 12.79 13.18
CA GLY A 276 -29.17 12.53 14.05
C GLY A 276 -30.00 11.29 13.68
N GLY A 277 -29.93 10.22 14.49
CA GLY A 277 -30.70 8.99 14.25
C GLY A 277 -30.17 8.06 13.15
N ALA A 278 -28.91 8.18 12.75
CA ALA A 278 -28.26 7.32 11.75
C ALA A 278 -26.94 6.69 12.24
N ALA A 279 -26.52 5.63 11.55
CA ALA A 279 -25.40 4.81 11.98
C ALA A 279 -24.02 5.43 11.67
N GLY A 280 -23.00 5.07 12.45
CA GLY A 280 -21.61 5.37 12.10
C GLY A 280 -21.21 4.64 10.82
N VAL A 281 -21.35 3.32 10.80
CA VAL A 281 -21.25 2.46 9.61
C VAL A 281 -22.52 1.63 9.49
N GLY A 282 -23.20 1.72 8.35
CA GLY A 282 -24.45 1.00 8.08
C GLY A 282 -25.53 1.91 7.49
N THR A 283 -26.76 1.85 8.01
CA THR A 283 -27.89 2.57 7.40
C THR A 283 -28.08 4.00 7.93
N GLY A 284 -28.67 4.85 7.08
CA GLY A 284 -29.37 6.03 7.57
C GLY A 284 -30.65 5.63 8.32
N SER A 285 -31.43 6.61 8.80
CA SER A 285 -32.74 6.29 9.39
C SER A 285 -33.64 5.58 8.37
N TYR A 286 -34.39 4.56 8.80
CA TYR A 286 -35.33 3.75 8.01
C TYR A 286 -34.70 2.89 6.89
N GLY A 287 -33.37 2.71 6.85
CA GLY A 287 -32.72 1.90 5.83
C GLY A 287 -32.98 0.40 5.96
N ALA A 288 -33.54 -0.21 4.90
CA ALA A 288 -34.08 -1.56 4.92
C ALA A 288 -33.05 -2.72 4.86
N ALA A 289 -31.76 -2.45 4.64
CA ALA A 289 -30.70 -3.46 4.61
C ALA A 289 -29.37 -2.91 5.15
N GLY A 290 -28.74 -3.61 6.09
CA GLY A 290 -27.61 -3.06 6.87
C GLY A 290 -26.25 -2.98 6.17
N GLY A 291 -25.97 -3.89 5.24
CA GLY A 291 -24.63 -4.00 4.64
C GLY A 291 -23.66 -4.83 5.48
N SER A 292 -22.35 -4.57 5.37
CA SER A 292 -21.31 -5.37 6.06
C SER A 292 -20.06 -4.56 6.42
N LEU A 293 -19.37 -4.97 7.48
CA LEU A 293 -18.07 -4.44 7.91
C LEU A 293 -17.09 -5.59 8.16
N ASP A 294 -16.05 -5.74 7.30
CA ASP A 294 -14.96 -6.71 7.49
C ASP A 294 -13.65 -5.96 7.79
N VAL A 295 -13.17 -6.05 9.04
CA VAL A 295 -11.95 -5.38 9.52
C VAL A 295 -10.82 -6.41 9.61
N THR A 296 -9.97 -6.41 8.60
CA THR A 296 -8.88 -7.39 8.37
C THR A 296 -7.51 -6.75 8.55
N THR A 297 -6.44 -7.57 8.60
CA THR A 297 -5.05 -7.15 8.34
C THR A 297 -4.62 -5.83 9.03
N ARG A 298 -4.75 -5.75 10.37
CA ARG A 298 -4.40 -4.56 11.18
C ARG A 298 -5.23 -3.30 10.89
N GLY A 299 -6.40 -3.43 10.28
CA GLY A 299 -7.35 -2.33 10.09
C GLY A 299 -7.90 -1.81 11.42
N SER A 300 -8.16 -0.50 11.47
CA SER A 300 -8.75 0.16 12.64
C SER A 300 -10.02 0.92 12.26
N VAL A 301 -11.10 0.73 13.02
CA VAL A 301 -12.36 1.46 12.86
C VAL A 301 -12.75 2.14 14.17
N VAL A 302 -13.10 3.42 14.09
CA VAL A 302 -13.79 4.16 15.14
C VAL A 302 -15.15 4.56 14.58
N ALA A 303 -16.22 4.07 15.18
CA ALA A 303 -17.58 4.31 14.72
C ALA A 303 -18.41 5.01 15.82
N ALA A 304 -19.25 5.97 15.41
CA ALA A 304 -20.14 6.72 16.29
C ALA A 304 -21.55 6.79 15.72
N GLY A 305 -22.54 6.33 16.48
CA GLY A 305 -23.97 6.50 16.14
C GLY A 305 -24.44 7.92 16.48
N GLY A 306 -25.32 8.49 15.65
CA GLY A 306 -25.86 9.85 15.83
C GLY A 306 -27.01 9.97 16.84
N GLY A 307 -27.03 9.14 17.87
CA GLY A 307 -28.06 9.13 18.92
C GLY A 307 -29.44 8.59 18.48
N SER A 308 -30.44 8.76 19.35
CA SER A 308 -31.84 8.36 19.13
C SER A 308 -32.05 6.88 18.72
N GLY A 309 -31.23 5.97 19.25
CA GLY A 309 -31.33 4.51 19.01
C GLY A 309 -30.49 3.99 17.83
N ALA A 310 -29.77 4.86 17.12
CA ALA A 310 -28.89 4.44 16.03
C ALA A 310 -27.57 3.82 16.53
N ALA A 311 -27.09 2.80 15.80
CA ALA A 311 -25.88 2.06 16.13
C ALA A 311 -24.59 2.73 15.64
N ALA A 312 -23.48 2.52 16.36
CA ALA A 312 -22.15 2.82 15.85
C ALA A 312 -21.86 2.00 14.59
N VAL A 313 -22.12 0.70 14.62
CA VAL A 313 -22.06 -0.18 13.45
C VAL A 313 -23.35 -0.99 13.33
N GLY A 314 -24.24 -0.62 12.42
CA GLY A 314 -25.55 -1.26 12.32
C GLY A 314 -26.62 -0.39 11.68
N GLY A 315 -27.82 -0.46 12.25
CA GLY A 315 -28.97 0.32 11.82
C GLY A 315 -28.94 1.75 12.32
N GLY A 316 -29.39 2.69 11.48
CA GLY A 316 -30.03 3.90 11.96
C GLY A 316 -31.36 3.58 12.68
N ARG A 317 -32.08 4.61 13.12
CA ARG A 317 -33.43 4.47 13.67
C ARG A 317 -34.35 3.78 12.66
N ALA A 318 -35.08 2.75 13.08
CA ALA A 318 -35.87 1.82 12.25
C ALA A 318 -35.07 1.14 11.12
N GLY A 319 -33.75 0.97 11.30
CA GLY A 319 -32.82 0.47 10.29
C GLY A 319 -32.30 -0.94 10.57
N ALA A 320 -32.01 -1.68 9.50
CA ALA A 320 -31.41 -3.01 9.58
C ALA A 320 -29.93 -2.97 9.99
N GLY A 321 -29.51 -3.94 10.81
CA GLY A 321 -28.16 -4.15 11.33
C GLY A 321 -27.18 -4.78 10.34
N VAL A 322 -25.90 -4.63 10.64
CA VAL A 322 -24.75 -4.91 9.75
C VAL A 322 -24.15 -6.29 10.06
N ASP A 323 -23.67 -7.00 9.03
CA ASP A 323 -22.79 -8.16 9.22
C ASP A 323 -21.36 -7.71 9.56
N VAL A 324 -20.90 -7.96 10.78
CA VAL A 324 -19.62 -7.48 11.31
C VAL A 324 -18.63 -8.63 11.56
N ARG A 325 -17.43 -8.47 10.99
CA ARG A 325 -16.28 -9.33 11.24
C ARG A 325 -15.07 -8.49 11.64
N VAL A 326 -14.43 -8.86 12.74
CA VAL A 326 -13.16 -8.27 13.20
C VAL A 326 -12.13 -9.39 13.26
N ALA A 327 -11.05 -9.29 12.48
CA ALA A 327 -9.99 -10.29 12.43
C ALA A 327 -8.91 -10.06 13.50
N VAL A 328 -8.08 -11.08 13.74
CA VAL A 328 -6.92 -11.01 14.63
C VAL A 328 -6.01 -9.82 14.26
N GLY A 329 -5.66 -9.00 15.25
CA GLY A 329 -4.81 -7.82 15.10
C GLY A 329 -5.52 -6.57 14.58
N SER A 330 -6.82 -6.64 14.29
CA SER A 330 -7.67 -5.48 13.93
C SER A 330 -8.42 -4.92 15.15
N THR A 331 -8.83 -3.66 15.09
CA THR A 331 -9.53 -2.96 16.18
C THR A 331 -10.82 -2.29 15.73
N VAL A 332 -11.89 -2.41 16.51
CA VAL A 332 -13.14 -1.63 16.36
C VAL A 332 -13.47 -0.94 17.68
N THR A 333 -13.65 0.38 17.66
CA THR A 333 -14.14 1.17 18.79
C THR A 333 -15.52 1.72 18.47
N THR A 334 -16.50 1.50 19.33
CA THR A 334 -17.86 2.06 19.19
C THR A 334 -18.08 3.25 20.12
N SER A 335 -19.05 4.09 19.76
CA SER A 335 -19.58 5.16 20.60
C SER A 335 -20.98 5.59 20.11
N GLY A 336 -21.70 6.37 20.92
CA GLY A 336 -22.99 6.96 20.52
C GLY A 336 -24.24 6.19 20.98
N GLY A 337 -24.08 5.18 21.85
CA GLY A 337 -25.19 4.64 22.65
C GLY A 337 -25.66 3.24 22.26
N VAL A 338 -25.73 2.89 20.98
CA VAL A 338 -25.89 1.50 20.54
C VAL A 338 -24.61 1.06 19.85
N ALA A 339 -23.99 -0.04 20.30
CA ALA A 339 -22.69 -0.47 19.78
C ALA A 339 -22.83 -1.18 18.42
N PHE A 340 -23.68 -2.20 18.36
CA PHE A 340 -23.90 -3.02 17.18
C PHE A 340 -25.38 -3.42 17.03
N GLY A 341 -25.83 -3.60 15.78
CA GLY A 341 -27.17 -4.11 15.43
C GLY A 341 -28.16 -3.02 14.99
N GLY A 342 -29.45 -3.36 14.93
CA GLY A 342 -30.56 -2.45 14.60
C GLY A 342 -31.60 -2.37 15.74
N ASP A 343 -32.57 -1.47 15.62
CA ASP A 343 -33.60 -1.21 16.64
C ASP A 343 -34.93 -1.94 16.40
N THR A 344 -35.13 -2.57 15.23
CA THR A 344 -36.38 -3.24 14.82
C THR A 344 -36.61 -4.64 15.41
N GLY A 345 -35.65 -5.19 16.15
CA GLY A 345 -35.74 -6.51 16.76
C GLY A 345 -35.00 -7.62 15.98
N ALA A 346 -35.12 -8.86 16.44
CA ALA A 346 -34.17 -9.94 16.16
C ALA A 346 -34.02 -10.36 14.69
N THR A 347 -34.95 -10.02 13.79
CA THR A 347 -34.92 -10.49 12.39
C THR A 347 -33.87 -9.79 11.53
N ASP A 348 -33.52 -8.55 11.86
CA ASP A 348 -32.63 -7.70 11.06
C ASP A 348 -31.44 -7.18 11.89
N TRP A 349 -30.90 -7.99 12.82
CA TRP A 349 -29.76 -7.56 13.66
C TRP A 349 -28.40 -7.63 12.91
N GLY A 350 -28.30 -8.42 11.85
CA GLY A 350 -27.03 -8.77 11.20
C GLY A 350 -26.28 -9.86 11.96
N SER A 351 -24.95 -9.79 12.02
CA SER A 351 -24.10 -10.74 12.74
C SER A 351 -22.87 -10.07 13.33
N LEU A 352 -22.27 -10.68 14.36
CA LEU A 352 -21.05 -10.17 14.97
C LEU A 352 -20.09 -11.32 15.30
N ARG A 353 -18.92 -11.28 14.65
CA ARG A 353 -17.78 -12.15 14.94
C ARG A 353 -16.54 -11.33 15.26
N ASN A 354 -16.04 -11.49 16.48
CA ASN A 354 -14.80 -10.88 16.94
C ASN A 354 -13.69 -11.94 17.14
N ASP A 355 -12.68 -11.91 16.29
CA ASP A 355 -11.39 -12.57 16.50
C ASP A 355 -10.27 -11.53 16.81
N GLY A 356 -10.60 -10.24 16.86
CA GLY A 356 -9.69 -9.12 17.10
C GLY A 356 -9.98 -8.41 18.43
N ILE A 357 -9.96 -7.07 18.40
CA ILE A 357 -10.27 -6.23 19.57
C ILE A 357 -11.51 -5.39 19.29
N ILE A 358 -12.51 -5.49 20.18
CA ILE A 358 -13.63 -4.55 20.24
C ILE A 358 -13.54 -3.75 21.55
N THR A 359 -13.76 -2.45 21.45
CA THR A 359 -13.85 -1.55 22.61
C THR A 359 -15.17 -0.79 22.56
N THR A 360 -16.00 -0.92 23.59
CA THR A 360 -17.18 -0.04 23.75
C THR A 360 -16.84 1.14 24.64
N THR A 361 -17.56 2.25 24.49
CA THR A 361 -17.40 3.43 25.35
C THR A 361 -18.44 3.47 26.48
N PRO A 362 -18.19 4.21 27.58
CA PRO A 362 -19.17 4.37 28.65
C PRO A 362 -20.51 4.91 28.11
N GLY A 363 -21.59 4.18 28.36
CA GLY A 363 -22.94 4.50 27.86
C GLY A 363 -23.35 3.75 26.59
N ASP A 364 -22.44 3.06 25.90
CA ASP A 364 -22.80 2.18 24.79
C ASP A 364 -23.58 0.93 25.28
N VAL A 365 -24.50 0.45 24.46
CA VAL A 365 -25.30 -0.75 24.71
C VAL A 365 -25.18 -1.71 23.53
N LEU A 366 -24.72 -2.93 23.81
CA LEU A 366 -24.75 -4.07 22.90
C LEU A 366 -25.94 -4.95 23.27
N THR A 367 -27.09 -4.70 22.63
CA THR A 367 -28.28 -5.55 22.79
C THR A 367 -28.17 -6.73 21.84
N VAL A 368 -28.02 -7.95 22.36
CA VAL A 368 -28.06 -9.21 21.62
C VAL A 368 -29.49 -9.78 21.68
N PRO A 369 -30.26 -9.77 20.56
CA PRO A 369 -31.65 -10.19 20.58
C PRO A 369 -31.84 -11.70 20.78
N THR A 370 -33.03 -12.11 21.20
CA THR A 370 -33.42 -13.52 21.31
C THR A 370 -33.16 -14.28 20.00
N GLY A 371 -32.47 -15.42 20.09
CA GLY A 371 -32.13 -16.24 18.92
C GLY A 371 -30.87 -15.80 18.14
N VAL A 372 -30.35 -14.59 18.39
CA VAL A 372 -29.08 -14.12 17.81
C VAL A 372 -27.90 -14.73 18.58
N THR A 373 -26.85 -15.10 17.85
CA THR A 373 -25.58 -15.59 18.41
C THR A 373 -24.42 -14.69 17.98
N VAL A 374 -23.76 -14.06 18.95
CA VAL A 374 -22.50 -13.34 18.77
C VAL A 374 -21.34 -14.29 19.07
N THR A 375 -20.23 -14.18 18.34
CA THR A 375 -19.02 -14.97 18.60
C THR A 375 -17.85 -14.07 18.99
N ASN A 376 -17.19 -14.39 20.10
CA ASN A 376 -15.97 -13.73 20.57
C ASN A 376 -14.88 -14.77 20.82
N SER A 377 -13.87 -14.81 19.94
CA SER A 377 -12.61 -15.53 20.15
C SER A 377 -11.44 -14.58 20.50
N GLY A 378 -11.62 -13.28 20.24
CA GLY A 378 -10.66 -12.22 20.57
C GLY A 378 -10.94 -11.55 21.93
N PHE A 379 -10.77 -10.24 21.98
CA PHE A 379 -10.88 -9.43 23.19
C PHE A 379 -12.01 -8.38 23.06
N ILE A 380 -12.82 -8.24 24.11
CA ILE A 380 -13.82 -7.17 24.23
C ILE A 380 -13.54 -6.38 25.51
N ASP A 381 -13.17 -5.11 25.36
CA ASP A 381 -13.20 -4.13 26.46
C ASP A 381 -14.59 -3.50 26.49
N ASN A 382 -15.46 -4.09 27.30
CA ASN A 382 -16.81 -3.59 27.53
C ASN A 382 -16.78 -2.51 28.61
N ARG A 383 -16.95 -1.25 28.22
CA ARG A 383 -17.11 -0.11 29.15
C ARG A 383 -18.56 0.37 29.24
N GLY A 384 -19.43 -0.18 28.40
CA GLY A 384 -20.87 0.06 28.35
C GLY A 384 -21.70 -1.06 29.00
N SER A 385 -22.70 -1.58 28.29
CA SER A 385 -23.58 -2.67 28.74
C SER A 385 -23.79 -3.70 27.63
N ILE A 386 -23.66 -4.99 27.95
CA ILE A 386 -24.10 -6.10 27.07
C ILE A 386 -25.44 -6.62 27.63
N THR A 387 -26.49 -6.64 26.81
CA THR A 387 -27.87 -6.92 27.24
C THR A 387 -28.69 -7.65 26.17
N GLY A 388 -29.97 -7.90 26.42
CA GLY A 388 -30.87 -8.68 25.54
C GLY A 388 -30.76 -10.20 25.78
N ALA A 389 -31.74 -10.96 25.31
CA ALA A 389 -31.91 -12.40 25.61
C ALA A 389 -31.26 -13.35 24.58
N GLY A 390 -30.26 -12.88 23.84
CA GLY A 390 -29.46 -13.70 22.91
C GLY A 390 -28.26 -14.39 23.55
N THR A 391 -27.45 -15.03 22.71
CA THR A 391 -26.26 -15.79 23.13
C THR A 391 -24.97 -15.10 22.70
N VAL A 392 -23.98 -15.06 23.59
CA VAL A 392 -22.58 -14.74 23.27
C VAL A 392 -21.75 -16.00 23.46
N VAL A 393 -21.12 -16.51 22.40
CA VAL A 393 -20.17 -17.62 22.47
C VAL A 393 -18.78 -17.02 22.68
N ASN A 394 -18.28 -17.09 23.92
CA ASN A 394 -17.07 -16.40 24.36
C ASN A 394 -15.92 -17.39 24.61
N THR A 395 -15.17 -17.74 23.57
CA THR A 395 -13.89 -18.46 23.71
C THR A 395 -12.69 -17.51 23.89
N GLY A 396 -12.94 -16.20 23.80
CA GLY A 396 -11.97 -15.14 24.04
C GLY A 396 -12.07 -14.58 25.45
N THR A 397 -11.92 -13.26 25.57
CA THR A 397 -11.99 -12.51 26.84
C THR A 397 -12.95 -11.33 26.73
N ILE A 398 -13.80 -11.13 27.74
CA ILE A 398 -14.65 -9.94 27.92
C ILE A 398 -14.34 -9.30 29.28
N VAL A 399 -13.90 -8.05 29.26
CA VAL A 399 -13.47 -7.29 30.46
C VAL A 399 -14.00 -5.86 30.41
N GLY A 400 -13.48 -4.98 31.26
CA GLY A 400 -13.81 -3.56 31.32
C GLY A 400 -14.62 -3.17 32.55
N SER A 401 -15.05 -1.91 32.58
CA SER A 401 -15.87 -1.31 33.64
C SER A 401 -17.38 -1.50 33.43
N GLY A 402 -17.77 -2.01 32.26
CA GLY A 402 -19.15 -2.17 31.84
C GLY A 402 -19.85 -3.38 32.47
N THR A 403 -21.16 -3.47 32.24
CA THR A 403 -22.02 -4.55 32.74
C THR A 403 -22.31 -5.59 31.67
N VAL A 404 -22.61 -6.82 32.11
CA VAL A 404 -23.24 -7.85 31.29
C VAL A 404 -24.51 -8.26 32.02
N ALA A 405 -25.66 -8.20 31.33
CA ALA A 405 -26.96 -8.47 31.92
C ALA A 405 -26.99 -9.85 32.59
N ASN A 406 -27.57 -9.91 33.80
CA ASN A 406 -27.60 -11.10 34.65
C ASN A 406 -26.24 -11.79 34.84
N ASN A 407 -25.13 -11.03 34.84
CA ASN A 407 -23.77 -11.58 34.91
C ASN A 407 -23.48 -12.65 33.84
N GLY A 408 -24.14 -12.55 32.68
CA GLY A 408 -24.02 -13.51 31.58
C GLY A 408 -24.67 -14.87 31.82
N GLN A 409 -25.47 -15.03 32.89
CA GLN A 409 -26.00 -16.34 33.32
C GLN A 409 -27.28 -16.81 32.60
N GLY A 410 -28.05 -15.90 31.97
CA GLY A 410 -29.04 -16.27 30.94
C GLY A 410 -30.52 -16.44 31.31
N ASP A 411 -30.95 -16.28 32.58
CA ASP A 411 -32.36 -16.57 32.95
C ASP A 411 -33.40 -15.60 32.36
N THR A 412 -33.07 -14.30 32.29
CA THR A 412 -33.93 -13.22 31.75
C THR A 412 -33.15 -12.18 30.92
N GLY A 413 -31.93 -12.51 30.51
CA GLY A 413 -30.95 -11.59 29.93
C GLY A 413 -29.89 -12.34 29.14
N THR A 414 -28.72 -11.73 28.91
CA THR A 414 -27.74 -12.29 27.96
C THR A 414 -27.12 -13.57 28.48
N THR A 415 -27.09 -14.60 27.65
CA THR A 415 -26.42 -15.86 27.96
C THR A 415 -25.01 -15.82 27.37
N VAL A 416 -23.98 -15.73 28.22
CA VAL A 416 -22.58 -15.89 27.78
C VAL A 416 -22.19 -17.35 27.99
N THR A 417 -21.63 -17.98 26.96
CA THR A 417 -21.24 -19.40 26.94
C THR A 417 -19.75 -19.56 26.71
N GLN A 418 -19.22 -20.78 26.94
CA GLN A 418 -17.77 -21.06 27.05
C GLN A 418 -17.17 -20.39 28.29
N HIS A 419 -16.36 -19.33 28.18
CA HIS A 419 -15.83 -18.61 29.33
C HIS A 419 -16.91 -17.71 29.97
N SER A 420 -17.64 -18.24 30.96
CA SER A 420 -18.73 -17.54 31.65
C SER A 420 -18.96 -18.08 33.06
N HIS A 421 -18.21 -17.55 34.03
CA HIS A 421 -18.20 -18.10 35.38
C HIS A 421 -18.55 -17.03 36.42
N LEU A 422 -19.55 -17.30 37.26
CA LEU A 422 -19.90 -16.44 38.39
C LEU A 422 -19.23 -16.97 39.65
N LEU A 423 -18.12 -16.34 40.04
CA LEU A 423 -17.45 -16.65 41.30
C LEU A 423 -18.22 -16.02 42.46
N THR A 424 -18.74 -16.88 43.32
CA THR A 424 -19.40 -16.51 44.57
C THR A 424 -18.48 -16.87 45.73
N PHE A 425 -18.56 -16.13 46.83
CA PHE A 425 -17.61 -16.26 47.93
C PHE A 425 -18.34 -16.56 49.25
N ASP A 426 -17.92 -17.62 49.93
CA ASP A 426 -18.40 -18.03 51.24
C ASP A 426 -17.27 -17.92 52.26
N ASN A 427 -17.50 -17.19 53.34
CA ASN A 427 -16.50 -17.00 54.39
C ASN A 427 -16.26 -18.27 55.23
N ASN A 428 -16.93 -19.39 54.91
CA ASN A 428 -16.82 -20.73 55.47
C ASN A 428 -17.26 -20.80 56.95
N GLY A 429 -18.50 -20.35 57.18
CA GLY A 429 -19.16 -20.38 58.50
C GLY A 429 -18.80 -19.23 59.45
N THR A 430 -18.03 -18.24 58.99
CA THR A 430 -17.56 -17.12 59.82
C THR A 430 -18.40 -15.86 59.60
N THR A 431 -18.59 -15.06 60.66
CA THR A 431 -19.46 -13.88 60.63
C THR A 431 -18.75 -12.69 59.97
N GLY A 432 -19.28 -12.23 58.84
CA GLY A 432 -18.77 -11.05 58.12
C GLY A 432 -19.47 -10.83 56.79
N THR A 433 -19.34 -9.63 56.22
CA THR A 433 -20.00 -9.30 54.94
C THR A 433 -19.45 -10.19 53.81
N ARG A 434 -20.37 -10.94 53.18
CA ARG A 434 -20.11 -11.73 51.97
C ARG A 434 -19.46 -10.86 50.89
N ARG A 435 -18.44 -11.36 50.19
CA ARG A 435 -17.84 -10.62 49.07
C ARG A 435 -18.86 -10.48 47.94
N PRO A 436 -18.82 -9.38 47.15
CA PRO A 436 -19.64 -9.27 45.95
C PRO A 436 -19.27 -10.38 44.97
N ASP A 437 -20.27 -10.96 44.33
CA ASP A 437 -20.07 -11.98 43.31
C ASP A 437 -19.31 -11.39 42.10
N ARG A 438 -18.47 -12.21 41.47
CA ARG A 438 -17.58 -11.78 40.38
C ARG A 438 -17.83 -12.58 39.12
N PRO A 439 -18.48 -12.00 38.09
CA PRO A 439 -18.46 -12.58 36.76
C PRO A 439 -17.04 -12.54 36.18
N ILE A 440 -16.62 -13.67 35.62
CA ILE A 440 -15.36 -13.89 34.91
C ILE A 440 -15.71 -14.41 33.51
N PHE A 441 -15.38 -13.63 32.48
CA PHE A 441 -15.64 -13.96 31.08
C PHE A 441 -14.33 -14.18 30.31
N ALA A 442 -13.42 -14.96 30.92
CA ALA A 442 -12.12 -15.32 30.39
C ALA A 442 -11.73 -16.73 30.88
N ALA A 443 -10.65 -17.31 30.33
CA ALA A 443 -10.20 -18.65 30.69
C ALA A 443 -9.76 -18.73 32.16
N THR A 444 -8.94 -17.78 32.61
CA THR A 444 -8.50 -17.65 34.01
C THR A 444 -9.05 -16.39 34.67
N VAL A 445 -8.93 -16.31 36.00
CA VAL A 445 -9.31 -15.10 36.75
C VAL A 445 -8.36 -13.93 36.42
N GLY A 446 -7.06 -14.22 36.29
CA GLY A 446 -6.01 -13.24 36.01
C GLY A 446 -6.16 -12.55 34.66
N ASP A 447 -6.66 -13.27 33.64
CA ASP A 447 -6.95 -12.71 32.31
C ASP A 447 -7.94 -11.53 32.35
N THR A 448 -8.75 -11.43 33.41
CA THR A 448 -9.67 -10.31 33.59
C THR A 448 -9.04 -9.05 34.20
N ASN A 449 -7.75 -9.09 34.54
CA ASN A 449 -7.05 -8.08 35.33
C ASN A 449 -7.75 -7.77 36.66
N ARG A 450 -8.31 -8.80 37.31
CA ARG A 450 -9.00 -8.72 38.61
C ARG A 450 -8.42 -9.74 39.59
N SER A 451 -7.96 -9.26 40.74
CA SER A 451 -7.42 -10.12 41.80
C SER A 451 -8.50 -10.77 42.68
N LEU A 452 -8.22 -11.96 43.23
CA LEU A 452 -9.08 -12.62 44.22
C LEU A 452 -8.96 -11.94 45.59
N ILE A 453 -9.99 -11.19 46.00
CA ILE A 453 -9.98 -10.47 47.29
C ILE A 453 -10.11 -11.46 48.46
N ALA A 454 -9.22 -11.38 49.45
CA ALA A 454 -9.30 -12.15 50.69
C ALA A 454 -10.57 -11.83 51.51
N PRO A 455 -11.09 -12.77 52.35
CA PRO A 455 -12.17 -12.51 53.31
C PRO A 455 -11.75 -11.48 54.38
N PRO A 456 -12.67 -10.98 55.23
CA PRO A 456 -12.30 -10.04 56.30
C PRO A 456 -11.29 -10.71 57.24
N ALA A 457 -10.35 -9.94 57.77
CA ALA A 457 -9.44 -10.46 58.79
C ALA A 457 -10.25 -10.89 60.03
N GLN A 458 -10.16 -12.18 60.37
CA GLN A 458 -10.86 -12.76 61.51
C GLN A 458 -9.90 -12.90 62.69
N ASN A 459 -10.31 -12.41 63.85
CA ASN A 459 -9.42 -12.34 65.01
C ASN A 459 -8.96 -13.75 65.46
N GLY A 460 -7.64 -13.99 65.45
CA GLY A 460 -7.02 -15.28 65.74
C GLY A 460 -6.87 -16.24 64.55
N TYR A 461 -7.40 -15.92 63.36
CA TYR A 461 -7.43 -16.80 62.19
C TYR A 461 -6.62 -16.21 61.03
N THR A 462 -5.76 -17.02 60.41
CA THR A 462 -4.94 -16.67 59.24
C THR A 462 -5.54 -17.29 57.98
N PHE A 463 -5.97 -16.48 57.01
CA PHE A 463 -6.53 -16.94 55.74
C PHE A 463 -5.45 -17.61 54.86
N THR A 464 -5.73 -18.83 54.37
CA THR A 464 -4.77 -19.62 53.55
C THR A 464 -5.12 -19.67 52.07
N GLY A 465 -6.36 -19.32 51.70
CA GLY A 465 -6.80 -19.20 50.31
C GLY A 465 -8.29 -19.51 50.08
N TRP A 466 -8.70 -19.34 48.82
CA TRP A 466 -10.02 -19.69 48.32
C TRP A 466 -10.02 -21.11 47.76
N TYR A 467 -11.02 -21.93 48.11
CA TYR A 467 -11.11 -23.34 47.74
C TYR A 467 -12.51 -23.72 47.24
N THR A 468 -12.63 -24.70 46.35
CA THR A 468 -13.93 -25.14 45.80
C THR A 468 -14.85 -25.90 46.78
N SER A 469 -14.43 -26.09 48.03
CA SER A 469 -15.22 -26.77 49.08
C SER A 469 -14.78 -26.31 50.47
N ALA A 470 -15.73 -26.32 51.41
CA ALA A 470 -15.56 -25.92 52.81
C ALA A 470 -14.45 -26.67 53.57
N THR A 471 -14.13 -27.91 53.19
CA THR A 471 -13.24 -28.79 53.98
C THR A 471 -12.00 -29.30 53.22
N ALA A 472 -12.10 -29.59 51.92
CA ALA A 472 -11.01 -30.22 51.16
C ALA A 472 -11.10 -29.93 49.64
N GLY A 473 -11.39 -28.68 49.26
CA GLY A 473 -11.52 -28.29 47.85
C GLY A 473 -10.18 -28.15 47.11
N THR A 474 -10.26 -27.89 45.81
CA THR A 474 -9.11 -27.41 45.00
C THR A 474 -8.88 -25.94 45.30
N LYS A 475 -7.62 -25.53 45.52
CA LYS A 475 -7.26 -24.12 45.69
C LYS A 475 -7.45 -23.36 44.38
N VAL A 476 -8.16 -22.24 44.42
CA VAL A 476 -8.36 -21.35 43.27
C VAL A 476 -7.42 -20.14 43.40
N THR A 477 -6.77 -19.83 42.29
CA THR A 477 -5.74 -18.79 42.14
C THR A 477 -6.02 -17.97 40.88
N GLU A 478 -5.28 -16.89 40.67
CA GLU A 478 -5.49 -16.05 39.47
C GLU A 478 -5.18 -16.80 38.16
N SER A 479 -4.22 -17.72 38.17
CA SER A 479 -3.88 -18.59 37.04
C SER A 479 -4.74 -19.86 36.92
N THR A 480 -5.79 -20.02 37.74
CA THR A 480 -6.69 -21.17 37.66
C THR A 480 -7.62 -21.02 36.46
N ASP A 481 -7.50 -21.95 35.51
CA ASP A 481 -8.45 -22.12 34.41
C ASP A 481 -9.80 -22.60 34.95
N LEU A 482 -10.82 -21.77 34.78
CA LEU A 482 -12.16 -22.02 35.32
C LEU A 482 -12.96 -23.01 34.46
N GLN A 483 -12.73 -23.04 33.14
CA GLN A 483 -13.41 -23.98 32.25
C GLN A 483 -12.92 -25.41 32.50
N ASN A 484 -11.64 -25.60 32.81
CA ASN A 484 -11.10 -26.88 33.26
C ASN A 484 -11.53 -27.25 34.70
N LEU A 485 -11.85 -26.26 35.54
CA LEU A 485 -12.29 -26.49 36.92
C LEU A 485 -13.77 -26.91 37.04
N VAL A 486 -14.67 -26.26 36.28
CA VAL A 486 -16.14 -26.46 36.41
C VAL A 486 -16.88 -26.70 35.09
N GLY A 487 -16.18 -26.75 33.96
CA GLY A 487 -16.78 -26.95 32.64
C GLY A 487 -17.15 -25.65 31.92
N ALA A 488 -17.58 -25.78 30.67
CA ALA A 488 -17.93 -24.67 29.80
C ALA A 488 -19.37 -24.14 30.03
N GLY A 489 -19.59 -22.87 29.71
CA GLY A 489 -20.91 -22.23 29.80
C GLY A 489 -21.14 -21.52 31.13
N PRO A 490 -22.35 -20.95 31.35
CA PRO A 490 -22.73 -20.36 32.63
C PRO A 490 -22.52 -21.34 33.78
N GLN A 491 -21.53 -21.09 34.63
CA GLN A 491 -21.29 -21.87 35.85
C GLN A 491 -21.16 -20.93 37.04
N THR A 492 -21.95 -21.18 38.08
CA THR A 492 -21.80 -20.51 39.38
C THR A 492 -20.94 -21.38 40.28
N VAL A 493 -19.84 -20.81 40.81
CA VAL A 493 -18.87 -21.53 41.63
C VAL A 493 -18.79 -20.88 43.00
N THR A 494 -18.97 -21.65 44.07
CA THR A 494 -18.76 -21.17 45.44
C THR A 494 -17.32 -21.43 45.88
N LEU A 495 -16.62 -20.35 46.18
CA LEU A 495 -15.28 -20.37 46.75
C LEU A 495 -15.38 -20.18 48.26
N TYR A 496 -14.91 -21.17 49.01
CA TYR A 496 -14.90 -21.20 50.46
C TYR A 496 -13.55 -20.73 50.99
N ALA A 497 -13.56 -19.86 51.99
CA ALA A 497 -12.35 -19.42 52.67
C ALA A 497 -11.79 -20.52 53.59
N HIS A 498 -10.47 -20.76 53.55
CA HIS A 498 -9.79 -21.66 54.50
C HIS A 498 -8.88 -20.86 55.44
N TYR A 499 -8.72 -21.34 56.68
CA TYR A 499 -8.01 -20.62 57.74
C TYR A 499 -7.19 -21.54 58.65
N GLU A 500 -6.19 -20.97 59.34
CA GLU A 500 -5.40 -21.59 60.41
C GLU A 500 -5.39 -20.72 61.68
N ILE A 501 -5.21 -21.30 62.86
CA ILE A 501 -5.31 -20.62 64.16
C ILE A 501 -4.01 -20.78 64.98
N ALA A 502 -3.59 -19.73 65.68
CA ALA A 502 -2.54 -19.80 66.69
C ALA A 502 -3.11 -20.23 68.06
N GLN A 503 -2.40 -21.08 68.80
CA GLN A 503 -2.79 -21.48 70.16
C GLN A 503 -1.71 -21.08 71.18
N SER A 504 -2.09 -20.99 72.45
CA SER A 504 -1.20 -20.60 73.56
C SER A 504 -1.34 -21.53 74.76
N ILE A 505 -0.29 -21.56 75.61
CA ILE A 505 -0.28 -22.27 76.89
C ILE A 505 -0.33 -21.22 78.01
N ALA A 506 -1.19 -21.42 79.00
CA ALA A 506 -1.27 -20.55 80.17
C ALA A 506 -1.25 -21.38 81.47
N PHE A 507 -0.39 -21.01 82.41
CA PHE A 507 -0.47 -21.52 83.78
C PHE A 507 -1.82 -21.15 84.40
N THR A 508 -2.52 -22.14 84.95
CA THR A 508 -3.81 -22.01 85.63
C THR A 508 -3.72 -22.20 87.14
N SER A 509 -2.62 -22.77 87.61
CA SER A 509 -2.19 -22.61 89.00
C SER A 509 -1.64 -21.19 89.20
N SER A 510 -2.00 -20.55 90.31
CA SER A 510 -1.51 -19.21 90.66
C SER A 510 -0.27 -19.27 91.54
N ALA A 511 0.79 -18.58 91.13
CA ALA A 511 2.01 -18.40 91.92
C ALA A 511 1.69 -17.95 93.37
N PRO A 512 1.97 -18.76 94.41
CA PRO A 512 1.55 -18.41 95.76
C PRO A 512 2.32 -17.22 96.31
N SER A 513 1.60 -16.23 96.85
CA SER A 513 2.17 -15.00 97.39
C SER A 513 1.33 -14.48 98.58
N PRO A 514 1.91 -14.41 99.80
CA PRO A 514 3.18 -15.03 100.14
C PRO A 514 3.02 -16.55 100.05
N ALA A 515 3.89 -17.21 99.29
CA ALA A 515 4.23 -18.57 99.62
C ALA A 515 4.80 -18.51 101.04
N ALA A 516 4.04 -18.87 102.07
CA ALA A 516 4.59 -18.89 103.43
C ALA A 516 5.55 -20.07 103.55
N VAL A 517 6.63 -19.91 104.32
CA VAL A 517 7.58 -21.00 104.59
C VAL A 517 6.82 -22.22 105.12
N GLY A 518 7.01 -23.38 104.48
CA GLY A 518 6.29 -24.62 104.82
C GLY A 518 5.07 -24.94 103.93
N SER A 519 4.83 -24.18 102.86
CA SER A 519 3.75 -24.46 101.90
C SER A 519 4.22 -25.21 100.63
N THR A 520 3.32 -26.00 100.05
CA THR A 520 3.48 -26.69 98.75
C THR A 520 2.54 -26.11 97.71
N TYR A 521 2.84 -26.31 96.44
CA TYR A 521 2.11 -25.78 95.30
C TYR A 521 1.99 -26.79 94.18
N THR A 522 0.77 -27.09 93.75
CA THR A 522 0.55 -27.93 92.56
C THR A 522 0.47 -27.01 91.34
N VAL A 523 1.50 -27.05 90.49
CA VAL A 523 1.53 -26.35 89.22
C VAL A 523 0.62 -27.03 88.19
N ALA A 524 -0.18 -26.23 87.50
CA ALA A 524 -1.08 -26.61 86.45
C ALA A 524 -1.07 -25.53 85.36
N ALA A 525 -1.32 -25.96 84.13
CA ALA A 525 -1.49 -25.11 82.97
C ALA A 525 -2.53 -25.75 82.05
N THR A 526 -3.33 -24.92 81.42
CA THR A 526 -4.24 -25.37 80.38
C THR A 526 -3.53 -25.27 79.04
N GLY A 527 -3.56 -26.37 78.29
CA GLY A 527 -3.09 -26.40 76.91
C GLY A 527 -4.02 -25.63 76.00
N GLY A 528 -3.48 -25.11 74.90
CA GLY A 528 -4.25 -24.53 73.81
C GLY A 528 -5.19 -25.54 73.15
N ALA A 529 -6.11 -25.00 72.35
CA ALA A 529 -7.27 -25.70 71.81
C ALA A 529 -6.99 -26.85 70.81
N SER A 530 -5.72 -27.18 70.52
CA SER A 530 -5.35 -28.41 69.80
C SER A 530 -5.64 -29.71 70.55
N GLY A 531 -5.82 -29.65 71.89
CA GLY A 531 -6.06 -30.81 72.74
C GLY A 531 -4.82 -31.66 73.07
N GLN A 532 -3.63 -31.27 72.61
CA GLN A 532 -2.37 -31.95 72.93
C GLN A 532 -1.94 -31.68 74.39
N PRO A 533 -1.23 -32.61 75.06
CA PRO A 533 -0.85 -32.46 76.47
C PRO A 533 0.22 -31.39 76.71
N VAL A 534 0.18 -30.77 77.90
CA VAL A 534 1.19 -29.80 78.37
C VAL A 534 2.24 -30.49 79.26
N ILE A 535 3.50 -30.11 79.13
CA ILE A 535 4.64 -30.68 79.89
C ILE A 535 5.30 -29.58 80.74
N PHE A 536 5.64 -29.86 82.01
CA PHE A 536 6.30 -28.93 82.94
C PHE A 536 7.76 -29.26 83.19
N SER A 537 8.57 -28.21 83.44
CA SER A 537 9.96 -28.33 83.90
C SER A 537 10.37 -27.17 84.82
N ALA A 538 11.48 -27.32 85.55
CA ALA A 538 12.08 -26.22 86.31
C ALA A 538 12.76 -25.23 85.37
N GLY A 539 12.38 -23.95 85.44
CA GLY A 539 12.93 -22.90 84.59
C GLY A 539 14.31 -22.43 85.03
N SER A 540 15.10 -21.92 84.08
CA SER A 540 16.50 -21.51 84.26
C SER A 540 16.74 -20.31 85.20
N GLY A 541 15.68 -19.73 85.80
CA GLY A 541 15.74 -18.55 86.68
C GLY A 541 15.50 -18.80 88.18
N THR A 542 15.45 -20.05 88.65
CA THR A 542 15.22 -20.37 90.08
C THR A 542 16.43 -20.00 90.96
N THR A 543 16.22 -19.32 92.09
CA THR A 543 17.25 -18.84 93.02
C THR A 543 17.15 -19.49 94.41
N ASN A 544 18.28 -19.56 95.13
CA ASN A 544 18.40 -20.06 96.51
C ASN A 544 17.70 -21.41 96.81
N SER A 545 17.59 -22.28 95.80
CA SER A 545 16.79 -23.53 95.87
C SER A 545 15.37 -23.33 96.43
N ALA A 546 14.74 -22.18 96.14
CA ALA A 546 13.43 -21.83 96.69
C ALA A 546 12.33 -22.85 96.32
N CYS A 547 12.51 -23.63 95.24
CA CYS A 547 11.66 -24.75 94.90
C CYS A 547 12.33 -25.84 94.04
N THR A 548 11.62 -26.96 93.88
CA THR A 548 11.88 -28.06 92.93
C THR A 548 10.57 -28.42 92.21
N VAL A 549 10.63 -28.88 90.95
CA VAL A 549 9.43 -29.28 90.16
C VAL A 549 9.49 -30.76 89.78
N SER A 550 8.44 -31.51 90.05
CA SER A 550 8.30 -32.93 89.62
C SER A 550 6.86 -33.23 89.24
N GLY A 551 6.62 -33.60 87.97
CA GLY A 551 5.27 -33.73 87.43
C GLY A 551 4.52 -32.39 87.52
N THR A 552 3.49 -32.33 88.37
CA THR A 552 2.72 -31.12 88.69
C THR A 552 3.00 -30.55 90.08
N THR A 553 3.98 -31.05 90.84
CA THR A 553 4.20 -30.61 92.24
C THR A 553 5.45 -29.75 92.40
N VAL A 554 5.31 -28.69 93.19
CA VAL A 554 6.30 -27.67 93.56
C VAL A 554 6.26 -27.48 95.08
N THR A 555 7.39 -27.17 95.72
CA THR A 555 7.50 -27.08 97.19
C THR A 555 8.33 -25.86 97.58
N PHE A 556 7.90 -25.05 98.56
CA PHE A 556 8.63 -23.85 98.99
C PHE A 556 9.39 -24.06 100.30
N ALA A 557 10.72 -24.16 100.19
CA ALA A 557 11.58 -24.42 101.33
C ALA A 557 11.96 -23.14 102.10
N HIS A 558 12.20 -22.02 101.39
CA HIS A 558 12.84 -20.83 101.95
C HIS A 558 12.37 -19.52 101.28
N PRO A 559 12.49 -18.37 101.97
CA PRO A 559 12.47 -17.04 101.33
C PRO A 559 13.45 -16.97 100.15
N GLY A 560 12.93 -16.76 98.93
CA GLY A 560 13.69 -16.82 97.67
C GLY A 560 12.78 -16.81 96.43
N THR A 561 13.33 -17.05 95.23
CA THR A 561 12.59 -16.99 93.96
C THR A 561 12.56 -18.34 93.22
N CYS A 562 11.40 -18.79 92.78
CA CYS A 562 11.18 -20.08 92.10
C CYS A 562 10.63 -19.88 90.68
N VAL A 563 11.11 -20.60 89.65
CA VAL A 563 10.68 -20.46 88.24
C VAL A 563 10.33 -21.82 87.60
N ILE A 564 9.22 -21.88 86.86
CA ILE A 564 8.65 -23.08 86.22
C ILE A 564 8.37 -22.80 84.73
N ALA A 565 8.54 -23.76 83.82
CA ALA A 565 8.28 -23.64 82.37
C ALA A 565 7.26 -24.68 81.85
N ALA A 566 6.53 -24.36 80.77
CA ALA A 566 5.46 -25.19 80.19
C ALA A 566 5.40 -25.18 78.64
N ASP A 567 5.22 -26.36 78.01
CA ASP A 567 5.28 -26.60 76.54
C ASP A 567 4.14 -27.48 75.97
N GLN A 568 3.76 -27.31 74.69
CA GLN A 568 2.65 -28.03 74.00
C GLN A 568 2.76 -27.99 72.44
N THR A 569 2.39 -29.08 71.75
CA THR A 569 2.43 -29.21 70.28
C THR A 569 1.10 -28.90 69.56
N GLY A 570 1.11 -28.83 68.22
CA GLY A 570 -0.07 -28.49 67.38
C GLY A 570 -0.87 -29.70 66.87
N ALA A 571 -2.13 -29.45 66.44
CA ALA A 571 -3.01 -30.42 65.77
C ALA A 571 -4.19 -29.73 65.05
N GLY A 572 -4.67 -30.32 63.95
CA GLY A 572 -5.79 -29.79 63.16
C GLY A 572 -5.47 -28.42 62.55
N PHE A 573 -6.38 -27.46 62.72
CA PHE A 573 -6.15 -26.06 62.31
C PHE A 573 -5.22 -25.28 63.27
N TYR A 574 -4.73 -25.87 64.36
CA TYR A 574 -3.91 -25.20 65.38
C TYR A 574 -2.41 -25.46 65.24
N ARG A 575 -1.62 -24.38 65.18
CA ARG A 575 -0.15 -24.39 65.19
C ARG A 575 0.42 -24.77 66.58
N PRO A 576 1.67 -25.25 66.71
CA PRO A 576 2.32 -25.46 68.02
C PRO A 576 2.35 -24.18 68.86
N ALA A 577 2.30 -24.32 70.19
CA ALA A 577 2.25 -23.18 71.11
C ALA A 577 3.66 -22.70 71.52
N THR A 578 3.78 -21.40 71.82
CA THR A 578 4.99 -20.81 72.40
C THR A 578 5.11 -21.18 73.88
N THR A 579 6.32 -21.54 74.33
CA THR A 579 6.67 -21.85 75.72
C THR A 579 6.35 -20.71 76.68
N THR A 580 5.76 -21.02 77.85
CA THR A 580 5.41 -20.05 78.90
C THR A 580 6.16 -20.35 80.20
N THR A 581 6.47 -19.33 81.03
CA THR A 581 7.10 -19.49 82.35
C THR A 581 6.36 -18.78 83.49
N GLN A 582 6.44 -19.29 84.73
CA GLN A 582 5.84 -18.71 85.93
C GLN A 582 6.86 -18.59 87.08
N THR A 583 6.82 -17.49 87.85
CA THR A 583 7.80 -17.13 88.90
C THR A 583 7.12 -16.84 90.26
N ILE A 584 7.72 -17.25 91.39
CA ILE A 584 7.12 -17.24 92.76
C ILE A 584 8.11 -16.68 93.83
N THR A 585 7.60 -16.01 94.88
CA THR A 585 8.35 -15.41 96.02
C THR A 585 7.67 -15.70 97.39
N VAL A 586 8.41 -15.73 98.52
CA VAL A 586 8.02 -16.45 99.78
C VAL A 586 8.05 -15.53 101.07
N GLY A 587 7.01 -15.54 101.96
CA GLY A 587 6.73 -14.53 103.05
C GLY A 587 5.79 -14.91 104.27
N GLN A 588 4.85 -14.03 104.75
CA GLN A 588 4.13 -14.05 106.10
C GLN A 588 2.57 -13.75 106.11
N GLY A 589 1.87 -13.41 107.24
CA GLY A 589 0.37 -13.44 107.42
C GLY A 589 -0.39 -12.21 108.04
N THR A 590 -1.75 -12.26 108.19
CA THR A 590 -2.68 -11.06 108.19
C THR A 590 -4.14 -11.17 108.77
N GLN A 591 -4.87 -10.04 108.95
CA GLN A 591 -6.33 -9.89 109.33
C GLN A 591 -7.17 -8.95 108.36
N PRO A 592 -8.48 -8.56 108.58
CA PRO A 592 -9.36 -7.84 107.57
C PRO A 592 -10.35 -6.69 108.02
N ILE A 593 -11.04 -6.00 107.06
CA ILE A 593 -12.17 -4.98 107.14
C ILE A 593 -13.18 -5.23 105.96
N SER A 594 -14.45 -4.73 105.91
CA SER A 594 -15.42 -4.97 104.79
C SER A 594 -16.41 -3.82 104.42
N PHE A 595 -16.82 -3.69 103.15
CA PHE A 595 -17.78 -2.66 102.64
C PHE A 595 -19.25 -3.12 102.59
N THR A 596 -20.19 -2.16 102.54
CA THR A 596 -21.65 -2.39 102.44
C THR A 596 -22.35 -1.71 101.25
N SER A 597 -21.67 -0.82 100.52
CA SER A 597 -22.13 -0.26 99.23
C SER A 597 -21.66 -1.08 98.02
N THR A 598 -22.28 -0.86 96.85
CA THR A 598 -21.93 -1.57 95.59
C THR A 598 -21.44 -0.58 94.52
N PRO A 599 -20.23 -0.74 93.94
CA PRO A 599 -19.70 0.21 92.95
C PRO A 599 -20.39 0.14 91.57
N PRO A 600 -20.31 1.22 90.75
CA PRO A 600 -20.79 1.23 89.37
C PRO A 600 -19.88 0.39 88.44
N SER A 601 -20.47 -0.21 87.40
CA SER A 601 -19.80 -1.20 86.53
C SER A 601 -19.28 -0.69 85.18
N ASP A 602 -19.68 0.51 84.74
CA ASP A 602 -19.14 1.17 83.53
C ASP A 602 -19.00 2.69 83.72
N ALA A 603 -18.28 3.09 84.76
CA ALA A 603 -17.91 4.49 84.90
C ALA A 603 -16.88 4.85 83.82
N LYS A 604 -17.05 6.00 83.16
CA LYS A 604 -16.07 6.58 82.24
C LYS A 604 -15.82 8.05 82.56
N VAL A 605 -14.72 8.61 82.07
CA VAL A 605 -14.44 10.05 82.17
C VAL A 605 -15.62 10.84 81.58
N GLY A 606 -16.25 11.69 82.40
CA GLY A 606 -17.46 12.45 82.03
C GLY A 606 -18.80 11.73 82.30
N GLY A 607 -18.80 10.61 83.03
CA GLY A 607 -19.99 9.84 83.41
C GLY A 607 -20.72 10.30 84.70
N ALA A 608 -21.61 9.45 85.22
CA ALA A 608 -22.46 9.72 86.40
C ALA A 608 -21.77 9.46 87.76
N THR A 609 -22.36 9.95 88.85
CA THR A 609 -21.82 9.93 90.23
C THR A 609 -22.30 8.73 91.09
N TYR A 610 -21.64 8.49 92.22
CA TYR A 610 -21.77 7.29 93.09
C TYR A 610 -21.73 7.62 94.61
N THR A 611 -22.13 6.71 95.53
CA THR A 611 -22.16 6.92 97.01
C THR A 611 -21.73 5.67 97.81
N VAL A 612 -20.92 5.81 98.89
CA VAL A 612 -20.13 4.71 99.53
C VAL A 612 -20.35 4.48 101.07
N ALA A 613 -20.18 3.24 101.60
CA ALA A 613 -20.35 2.80 103.02
C ALA A 613 -19.65 1.44 103.42
N ALA A 614 -19.32 1.18 104.72
CA ALA A 614 -18.49 0.04 105.23
C ALA A 614 -18.51 -0.26 106.76
N THR A 615 -17.86 -1.35 107.20
CA THR A 615 -17.80 -1.97 108.57
C THR A 615 -16.43 -2.65 108.90
N GLY A 616 -15.97 -2.64 110.16
CA GLY A 616 -14.63 -3.13 110.62
C GLY A 616 -14.52 -4.59 111.11
N GLY A 617 -13.30 -5.04 111.44
CA GLY A 617 -12.93 -6.42 111.80
C GLY A 617 -12.29 -6.63 113.18
N GLY A 618 -11.34 -7.57 113.30
CA GLY A 618 -10.90 -8.21 114.55
C GLY A 618 -10.11 -7.36 115.55
N SER A 619 -9.73 -6.14 115.18
CA SER A 619 -8.98 -5.17 115.99
C SER A 619 -9.87 -4.00 116.45
N SER A 620 -9.53 -3.34 117.56
CA SER A 620 -10.45 -2.46 118.32
C SER A 620 -10.47 -0.97 117.91
N ALA A 621 -10.28 -0.63 116.64
CA ALA A 621 -10.24 0.77 116.14
C ALA A 621 -11.47 1.14 115.27
N PRO A 622 -11.82 2.44 115.08
CA PRO A 622 -12.95 2.88 114.25
C PRO A 622 -12.63 2.94 112.74
N VAL A 623 -13.66 2.93 111.88
CA VAL A 623 -13.56 3.00 110.41
C VAL A 623 -13.75 4.42 109.88
N VAL A 624 -12.89 4.86 108.96
CA VAL A 624 -12.90 6.20 108.36
C VAL A 624 -12.78 6.12 106.84
N PHE A 625 -13.60 6.88 106.09
CA PHE A 625 -13.50 6.97 104.64
C PHE A 625 -12.54 8.05 104.16
N SER A 626 -11.79 7.76 103.11
CA SER A 626 -11.05 8.75 102.35
C SER A 626 -11.00 8.37 100.86
N VAL A 627 -10.65 9.34 100.00
CA VAL A 627 -10.07 8.98 98.69
C VAL A 627 -8.74 8.32 99.01
N ASP A 628 -8.62 7.03 98.72
CA ASP A 628 -7.36 6.32 98.89
C ASP A 628 -6.30 6.99 98.00
N PRO A 629 -5.06 7.20 98.45
CA PRO A 629 -3.94 7.60 97.58
C PRO A 629 -3.76 6.69 96.34
N ALA A 630 -4.25 5.44 96.38
CA ALA A 630 -4.36 4.53 95.24
C ALA A 630 -5.41 4.94 94.18
N THR A 631 -6.23 5.97 94.44
CA THR A 631 -7.04 6.62 93.40
C THR A 631 -6.12 7.26 92.37
N THR A 632 -5.89 6.55 91.27
CA THR A 632 -4.86 6.91 90.29
C THR A 632 -5.24 8.22 89.61
N ARG A 633 -4.32 9.19 89.59
CA ARG A 633 -4.46 10.46 88.83
C ARG A 633 -5.69 11.30 89.20
N GLY A 634 -6.25 11.10 90.38
CA GLY A 634 -7.52 11.75 90.76
C GLY A 634 -8.70 11.23 89.96
N ALA A 635 -8.71 9.95 89.58
CA ALA A 635 -9.76 9.31 88.78
C ALA A 635 -11.19 9.61 89.28
N CYS A 636 -11.33 9.81 90.58
CA CYS A 636 -12.54 10.36 91.18
C CYS A 636 -12.24 11.36 92.30
N THR A 637 -13.25 12.19 92.62
CA THR A 637 -13.27 13.05 93.81
C THR A 637 -14.35 12.59 94.77
N LEU A 638 -14.09 12.63 96.09
CA LEU A 638 -15.04 12.31 97.16
C LEU A 638 -15.42 13.58 97.94
N ALA A 639 -16.71 13.81 98.11
CA ALA A 639 -17.26 14.84 98.99
C ALA A 639 -18.27 14.20 99.97
N GLY A 640 -17.92 14.15 101.25
CA GLY A 640 -18.67 13.36 102.23
C GLY A 640 -18.59 11.87 101.89
N SER A 641 -19.72 11.29 101.46
CA SER A 641 -19.80 9.91 100.94
C SER A 641 -20.06 9.83 99.43
N THR A 642 -20.08 10.95 98.70
CA THR A 642 -20.42 11.01 97.26
C THR A 642 -19.17 11.13 96.39
N VAL A 643 -19.09 10.32 95.33
CA VAL A 643 -17.94 10.10 94.45
C VAL A 643 -18.25 10.52 93.01
N THR A 644 -17.36 11.29 92.36
CA THR A 644 -17.52 11.76 90.96
C THR A 644 -16.35 11.30 90.07
N PRO A 645 -16.57 10.61 88.94
CA PRO A 645 -15.50 10.22 88.00
C PRO A 645 -15.01 11.39 87.13
N VAL A 646 -13.71 11.66 87.10
CA VAL A 646 -13.13 12.83 86.38
C VAL A 646 -11.85 12.56 85.58
N HIS A 647 -11.13 11.46 85.83
CA HIS A 647 -9.93 11.07 85.08
C HIS A 647 -9.92 9.54 84.90
N ALA A 648 -9.38 9.01 83.81
CA ALA A 648 -9.37 7.57 83.59
C ALA A 648 -8.34 6.87 84.49
N GLY A 649 -8.75 5.76 85.09
CA GLY A 649 -7.98 5.03 86.10
C GLY A 649 -8.87 4.47 87.20
N THR A 650 -8.27 3.86 88.21
CA THR A 650 -9.02 3.27 89.32
C THR A 650 -9.44 4.37 90.30
N CYS A 651 -10.74 4.51 90.53
CA CYS A 651 -11.27 5.21 91.69
C CYS A 651 -11.23 4.25 92.88
N VAL A 652 -10.57 4.63 93.98
CA VAL A 652 -10.39 3.78 95.16
C VAL A 652 -10.80 4.55 96.40
N ILE A 653 -11.83 4.08 97.09
CA ILE A 653 -12.25 4.63 98.38
C ILE A 653 -11.70 3.72 99.49
N ALA A 654 -10.89 4.30 100.37
CA ALA A 654 -10.32 3.62 101.53
C ALA A 654 -11.29 3.60 102.72
N ALA A 655 -11.20 2.55 103.53
CA ALA A 655 -11.83 2.38 104.83
C ALA A 655 -10.82 1.75 105.82
N ASP A 656 -10.28 2.55 106.74
CA ASP A 656 -9.11 2.17 107.57
C ASP A 656 -9.43 1.65 108.99
N GLN A 657 -8.59 0.77 109.52
CA GLN A 657 -8.57 0.28 110.91
C GLN A 657 -7.11 -0.10 111.34
N GLY A 658 -6.81 -0.35 112.63
CA GLY A 658 -5.45 -0.65 113.16
C GLY A 658 -5.18 -2.15 113.45
N GLY A 659 -4.02 -2.54 114.01
CA GLY A 659 -3.70 -3.96 114.40
C GLY A 659 -2.32 -4.16 115.07
N ASP A 660 -1.81 -5.40 115.18
CA ASP A 660 -0.88 -5.87 116.24
C ASP A 660 0.28 -6.84 115.78
N ASP A 661 0.87 -7.61 116.71
CA ASP A 661 2.19 -8.29 116.62
C ASP A 661 2.21 -9.63 115.83
N ASP A 662 1.24 -10.53 116.06
CA ASP A 662 1.11 -11.79 115.30
C ASP A 662 0.25 -11.61 114.03
N TYR A 663 -0.62 -10.59 114.05
CA TYR A 663 -1.49 -10.21 112.96
C TYR A 663 -1.37 -8.72 112.69
N ALA A 664 -0.60 -8.37 111.66
CA ALA A 664 -0.38 -7.00 111.22
C ALA A 664 -1.69 -6.18 111.11
N ARG A 665 -1.57 -4.85 111.22
CA ARG A 665 -2.63 -3.84 110.97
C ARG A 665 -3.75 -4.38 110.08
N ALA A 666 -4.99 -4.34 110.57
CA ALA A 666 -6.18 -4.59 109.74
C ALA A 666 -6.05 -3.80 108.44
N PRO A 667 -5.83 -4.47 107.29
CA PRO A 667 -5.57 -3.80 106.04
C PRO A 667 -6.75 -2.91 105.73
N THR A 668 -6.45 -1.67 105.33
CA THR A 668 -7.39 -0.74 104.72
C THR A 668 -8.28 -1.53 103.77
N ALA A 669 -9.57 -1.66 104.08
CA ALA A 669 -10.47 -2.16 103.07
C ALA A 669 -10.54 -1.07 102.02
N THR A 670 -10.44 -1.46 100.76
CA THR A 670 -10.64 -0.55 99.64
C THR A 670 -11.83 -1.01 98.82
N GLN A 671 -12.75 -0.09 98.53
CA GLN A 671 -13.78 -0.30 97.53
C GLN A 671 -13.45 0.52 96.30
N SER A 672 -13.20 -0.19 95.20
CA SER A 672 -12.73 0.39 93.95
C SER A 672 -13.65 0.11 92.79
N PHE A 673 -13.68 1.03 91.83
CA PHE A 673 -14.19 0.79 90.48
C PHE A 673 -13.28 1.46 89.45
N GLU A 674 -13.29 0.95 88.23
CA GLU A 674 -12.52 1.52 87.14
C GLU A 674 -13.31 2.66 86.48
N VAL A 675 -12.65 3.80 86.30
CA VAL A 675 -13.10 4.87 85.41
C VAL A 675 -12.42 4.65 84.07
N GLY A 676 -13.16 4.08 83.12
CA GLY A 676 -12.67 3.81 81.78
C GLY A 676 -12.37 5.08 80.99
N ARG A 677 -11.43 4.98 80.03
CA ARG A 677 -11.14 6.07 79.09
C ARG A 677 -12.34 6.38 78.19
N GLY A 678 -12.48 7.65 77.81
CA GLY A 678 -13.41 8.10 76.78
C GLY A 678 -12.97 7.68 75.36
N ALA A 679 -13.91 7.70 74.42
CA ALA A 679 -13.62 7.48 72.99
C ALA A 679 -13.23 8.79 72.28
N GLN A 680 -12.41 8.70 71.22
CA GLN A 680 -12.00 9.83 70.39
C GLN A 680 -11.80 9.41 68.92
N THR A 681 -11.69 10.40 68.03
CA THR A 681 -11.54 10.22 66.58
C THR A 681 -10.36 11.03 66.02
N ILE A 682 -9.85 10.64 64.86
CA ILE A 682 -8.87 11.39 64.04
C ILE A 682 -9.61 12.01 62.85
N THR A 683 -9.23 13.23 62.46
CA THR A 683 -9.73 13.91 61.26
C THR A 683 -8.54 14.43 60.45
N LEU A 684 -8.43 14.02 59.18
CA LEU A 684 -7.44 14.56 58.25
C LEU A 684 -7.85 15.96 57.79
N THR A 685 -6.92 16.92 57.79
CA THR A 685 -7.18 18.33 57.49
C THR A 685 -6.63 18.78 56.13
N ASN A 686 -5.88 17.92 55.43
CA ASN A 686 -5.54 18.11 54.03
C ASN A 686 -5.70 16.83 53.21
N ALA A 687 -5.78 16.97 51.88
CA ALA A 687 -5.88 15.86 50.94
C ALA A 687 -5.21 16.23 49.62
N LEU A 688 -4.54 15.27 48.98
CA LEU A 688 -4.02 15.43 47.61
C LEU A 688 -5.18 15.48 46.61
N GLN A 689 -5.13 16.45 45.69
CA GLN A 689 -6.17 16.67 44.67
C GLN A 689 -5.84 16.02 43.31
N TYR A 690 -4.64 15.47 43.14
CA TYR A 690 -4.15 14.85 41.91
C TYR A 690 -3.28 13.62 42.23
N PRO A 691 -3.18 12.62 41.33
CA PRO A 691 -2.27 11.49 41.52
C PRO A 691 -0.81 11.98 41.58
N PRO A 692 -0.05 11.62 42.63
CA PRO A 692 1.34 12.05 42.77
C PRO A 692 2.26 11.37 41.74
N VAL A 693 3.26 12.09 41.27
CA VAL A 693 4.29 11.59 40.34
C VAL A 693 5.52 11.15 41.14
N VAL A 694 6.20 10.08 40.73
CA VAL A 694 7.46 9.65 41.35
C VAL A 694 8.46 10.82 41.42
N GLY A 695 9.02 11.04 42.61
CA GLY A 695 9.96 12.12 42.91
C GLY A 695 9.34 13.37 43.54
N THR A 696 8.01 13.48 43.65
CA THR A 696 7.36 14.55 44.43
C THR A 696 7.19 14.16 45.92
N THR A 697 6.68 15.10 46.71
CA THR A 697 6.47 14.94 48.17
C THR A 697 5.09 15.44 48.60
N TYR A 698 4.60 14.94 49.73
CA TYR A 698 3.34 15.33 50.37
C TYR A 698 3.51 15.37 51.90
N THR A 699 3.02 16.43 52.56
CA THR A 699 3.02 16.52 54.02
C THR A 699 1.58 16.33 54.52
N PRO A 700 1.21 15.15 55.06
CA PRO A 700 -0.12 14.92 55.62
C PRO A 700 -0.34 15.76 56.89
N ALA A 701 -1.59 16.15 57.13
CA ALA A 701 -2.01 16.90 58.32
C ALA A 701 -3.35 16.41 58.85
N GLY A 702 -3.54 16.49 60.18
CA GLY A 702 -4.74 16.02 60.85
C GLY A 702 -4.77 16.35 62.33
N THR A 703 -5.95 16.24 62.94
CA THR A 703 -6.21 16.54 64.36
C THR A 703 -6.95 15.38 65.03
N ALA A 704 -6.86 15.29 66.36
CA ALA A 704 -7.56 14.27 67.16
C ALA A 704 -8.50 14.89 68.19
N GLY A 705 -9.60 14.20 68.49
CA GLY A 705 -10.64 14.68 69.41
C GLY A 705 -10.19 14.90 70.86
N SER A 706 -9.06 14.31 71.28
CA SER A 706 -8.42 14.56 72.58
C SER A 706 -7.49 15.78 72.61
N GLY A 707 -7.26 16.45 71.47
CA GLY A 707 -6.31 17.54 71.32
C GLY A 707 -4.83 17.13 71.24
N ALA A 708 -4.52 15.83 71.36
CA ALA A 708 -3.16 15.31 71.23
C ALA A 708 -2.70 15.23 69.75
N PRO A 709 -1.38 15.28 69.47
CA PRO A 709 -0.86 15.23 68.10
C PRO A 709 -1.13 13.87 67.44
N VAL A 710 -1.40 13.91 66.13
CA VAL A 710 -1.54 12.74 65.25
C VAL A 710 -0.16 12.38 64.69
N THR A 711 0.21 11.11 64.74
CA THR A 711 1.44 10.59 64.13
C THR A 711 1.11 10.00 62.75
N PHE A 712 1.93 10.30 61.75
CA PHE A 712 1.75 9.80 60.39
C PHE A 712 2.78 8.71 60.07
N GLY A 713 2.32 7.70 59.34
CA GLY A 713 3.12 6.59 58.84
C GLY A 713 2.80 6.27 57.38
N VAL A 714 3.45 5.26 56.84
CA VAL A 714 3.05 4.58 55.59
C VAL A 714 3.02 3.08 55.83
N ASP A 715 2.16 2.35 55.11
CA ASP A 715 2.18 0.88 55.18
C ASP A 715 3.48 0.32 54.55
N ASP A 716 3.97 -0.80 55.10
CA ASP A 716 5.14 -1.52 54.58
C ASP A 716 4.92 -1.98 53.13
N GLY A 717 5.97 -1.85 52.30
CA GLY A 717 5.94 -2.27 50.89
C GLY A 717 5.09 -1.40 49.96
N THR A 718 4.72 -0.19 50.39
CA THR A 718 4.02 0.79 49.55
C THR A 718 4.97 1.59 48.66
N ALA A 719 4.40 2.32 47.69
CA ALA A 719 5.11 3.12 46.69
C ALA A 719 5.76 4.42 47.21
N CYS A 720 5.84 4.59 48.52
CA CYS A 720 6.28 5.81 49.17
C CYS A 720 6.97 5.51 50.50
N SER A 721 7.88 6.40 50.89
CA SER A 721 8.48 6.46 52.22
C SER A 721 7.93 7.65 52.99
N ILE A 722 8.12 7.69 54.32
CA ILE A 722 7.88 8.87 55.15
C ILE A 722 9.07 9.11 56.07
N GLU A 723 9.59 10.33 56.04
CA GLU A 723 10.71 10.78 56.88
C GLU A 723 10.38 12.19 57.39
N ASP A 724 10.59 12.46 58.69
CA ASP A 724 10.23 13.72 59.36
C ASP A 724 8.80 14.24 59.08
N GLY A 725 7.84 13.31 58.87
CA GLY A 725 6.45 13.63 58.55
C GLY A 725 6.19 14.06 57.10
N VAL A 726 7.18 13.96 56.21
CA VAL A 726 7.05 14.20 54.77
C VAL A 726 7.03 12.87 54.03
N VAL A 727 5.92 12.60 53.34
CA VAL A 727 5.77 11.44 52.44
C VAL A 727 6.49 11.74 51.14
N ARG A 728 7.35 10.82 50.70
CA ARG A 728 8.08 10.91 49.43
C ARG A 728 7.63 9.78 48.50
N PHE A 729 7.30 10.12 47.27
CA PHE A 729 6.85 9.14 46.28
C PHE A 729 8.04 8.57 45.51
N GLU A 730 8.32 7.27 45.65
CA GLU A 730 9.63 6.70 45.28
C GLU A 730 9.58 5.86 44.00
N HIS A 731 8.48 5.14 43.77
CA HIS A 731 8.22 4.33 42.59
C HIS A 731 6.72 4.29 42.26
N PHE A 732 6.35 3.67 41.15
CA PHE A 732 4.96 3.42 40.75
C PHE A 732 4.27 2.45 41.71
N GLY A 733 2.99 2.66 41.98
CA GLY A 733 2.15 1.76 42.77
C GLY A 733 1.26 2.48 43.78
N MET A 734 0.69 1.74 44.72
CA MET A 734 -0.13 2.31 45.80
C MET A 734 0.76 2.85 46.92
N CYS A 735 0.60 4.14 47.24
CA CYS A 735 1.05 4.74 48.49
C CYS A 735 -0.12 4.77 49.47
N VAL A 736 0.05 4.26 50.68
CA VAL A 736 -0.96 4.34 51.74
C VAL A 736 -0.35 5.03 52.94
N VAL A 737 -0.85 6.24 53.23
CA VAL A 737 -0.48 7.03 54.39
C VAL A 737 -1.41 6.65 55.55
N THR A 738 -0.84 6.29 56.69
CA THR A 738 -1.58 6.02 57.93
C THR A 738 -1.53 7.25 58.83
N ALA A 739 -2.59 7.44 59.62
CA ALA A 739 -2.70 8.46 60.63
C ALA A 739 -3.19 7.81 61.93
N ASP A 740 -2.34 7.89 62.94
CA ASP A 740 -2.46 7.16 64.21
C ASP A 740 -2.48 8.14 65.40
N GLN A 741 -3.20 7.77 66.46
CA GLN A 741 -3.19 8.50 67.72
C GLN A 741 -3.35 7.49 68.86
N ALA A 742 -2.29 7.34 69.67
CA ALA A 742 -2.13 6.25 70.64
C ALA A 742 -2.98 6.38 71.93
N GLY A 743 -3.91 7.33 71.98
CA GLY A 743 -4.66 7.69 73.18
C GLY A 743 -4.07 8.91 73.89
N THR A 744 -4.74 9.32 74.97
CA THR A 744 -4.13 10.12 76.04
C THR A 744 -4.26 9.37 77.36
N ALA A 745 -4.00 10.02 78.49
CA ALA A 745 -4.30 9.45 79.80
C ALA A 745 -5.80 9.09 79.94
N ASP A 746 -6.68 9.93 79.37
CA ASP A 746 -8.14 9.90 79.54
C ASP A 746 -8.94 9.39 78.35
N TYR A 747 -8.34 9.38 77.15
CA TYR A 747 -8.98 8.89 75.92
C TYR A 747 -8.26 7.65 75.38
N GLY A 748 -9.03 6.65 74.96
CA GLY A 748 -8.50 5.44 74.30
C GLY A 748 -7.84 5.79 72.95
N PRO A 749 -6.97 4.93 72.40
CA PRO A 749 -6.45 5.14 71.05
C PRO A 749 -7.58 5.30 70.04
N ALA A 750 -7.43 6.25 69.12
CA ALA A 750 -8.38 6.43 68.04
C ALA A 750 -8.18 5.33 66.98
N SER A 751 -9.25 4.96 66.27
CA SER A 751 -9.13 4.09 65.09
C SER A 751 -8.22 4.73 64.06
N GLN A 752 -7.18 4.00 63.63
CA GLN A 752 -6.26 4.44 62.58
C GLN A 752 -7.03 4.85 61.32
N VAL A 753 -6.70 6.03 60.78
CA VAL A 753 -7.22 6.52 59.50
C VAL A 753 -6.20 6.22 58.42
N ARG A 754 -6.65 5.80 57.23
CA ARG A 754 -5.79 5.50 56.08
C ARG A 754 -6.20 6.35 54.87
N GLN A 755 -5.23 6.89 54.16
CA GLN A 755 -5.42 7.64 52.93
C GLN A 755 -4.54 7.05 51.82
N ALA A 756 -5.16 6.61 50.73
CA ALA A 756 -4.49 5.86 49.69
C ALA A 756 -4.44 6.62 48.36
N PHE A 757 -3.29 6.57 47.68
CA PHE A 757 -3.02 7.25 46.42
C PHE A 757 -2.28 6.33 45.45
N THR A 758 -2.62 6.38 44.16
CA THR A 758 -1.81 5.74 43.11
C THR A 758 -0.70 6.68 42.66
N VAL A 759 0.55 6.30 42.88
CA VAL A 759 1.74 7.00 42.38
C VAL A 759 1.94 6.63 40.91
N VAL A 760 2.11 7.64 40.05
CA VAL A 760 2.38 7.46 38.61
C VAL A 760 3.86 7.68 38.29
N THR A 761 4.39 6.94 37.31
CA THR A 761 5.76 7.10 36.82
C THR A 761 6.00 8.49 36.22
N ILE A 762 7.26 8.92 36.20
CA ILE A 762 7.66 10.11 35.42
C ILE A 762 7.44 9.81 33.94
N GLY A 763 6.59 10.61 33.31
CA GLY A 763 6.27 10.48 31.89
C GLY A 763 7.50 10.66 30.99
N SER A 764 7.54 9.90 29.91
CA SER A 764 8.50 10.06 28.81
C SER A 764 7.75 10.13 27.48
N SER A 765 8.32 10.84 26.50
CA SER A 765 7.80 10.90 25.14
C SER A 765 8.88 10.52 24.14
N VAL A 766 8.47 9.81 23.09
CA VAL A 766 9.30 9.50 21.92
C VAL A 766 8.58 10.04 20.70
N THR A 767 9.22 10.95 19.98
CA THR A 767 8.80 11.36 18.63
C THR A 767 9.74 10.73 17.62
N VAL A 768 9.19 10.26 16.49
CA VAL A 768 9.99 9.71 15.39
C VAL A 768 9.65 10.50 14.14
N THR A 769 10.68 10.93 13.41
CA THR A 769 10.56 11.48 12.06
C THR A 769 11.37 10.61 11.10
N ALA A 770 10.97 10.58 9.83
CA ALA A 770 11.74 9.98 8.75
C ALA A 770 12.05 11.06 7.73
N ASP A 771 13.32 11.18 7.33
CA ASP A 771 13.78 12.12 6.31
C ASP A 771 14.46 11.37 5.15
N PRO A 772 13.93 11.46 3.91
CA PRO A 772 12.67 12.12 3.55
C PRO A 772 11.44 11.33 4.04
N ALA A 773 10.32 12.04 4.25
CA ALA A 773 9.05 11.45 4.72
C ALA A 773 8.35 10.57 3.66
N GLU A 774 8.60 10.84 2.38
CA GLU A 774 8.35 9.91 1.28
C GLU A 774 9.67 9.61 0.58
N THR A 775 9.87 8.35 0.19
CA THR A 775 11.10 7.88 -0.46
C THR A 775 10.76 7.04 -1.69
N VAL A 776 11.76 6.71 -2.51
CA VAL A 776 11.63 5.69 -3.59
C VAL A 776 12.47 4.46 -3.28
N TYR A 777 12.17 3.34 -3.93
CA TYR A 777 12.94 2.11 -3.76
C TYR A 777 14.45 2.32 -3.97
N GLY A 778 15.25 1.88 -3.00
CA GLY A 778 16.71 2.00 -3.02
C GLY A 778 17.26 3.39 -2.70
N GLN A 779 16.42 4.36 -2.32
CA GLN A 779 16.85 5.62 -1.70
C GLN A 779 16.96 5.41 -0.17
N PRO A 780 18.09 5.76 0.46
CA PRO A 780 18.25 5.63 1.91
C PRO A 780 17.37 6.65 2.65
N VAL A 781 16.83 6.25 3.80
CA VAL A 781 16.04 7.13 4.68
C VAL A 781 16.70 7.22 6.05
N ARG A 782 16.78 8.42 6.62
CA ARG A 782 17.24 8.62 7.98
C ARG A 782 16.05 8.81 8.92
N ALA A 783 15.82 7.82 9.78
CA ALA A 783 14.88 7.95 10.87
C ALA A 783 15.55 8.65 12.06
N THR A 784 14.87 9.61 12.68
CA THR A 784 15.34 10.31 13.87
C THR A 784 14.31 10.16 15.00
N ALA A 785 14.72 9.52 16.09
CA ALA A 785 13.92 9.37 17.30
C ALA A 785 14.40 10.37 18.35
N THR A 786 13.52 11.23 18.85
CA THR A 786 13.82 12.15 19.94
C THR A 786 13.07 11.71 21.19
N VAL A 787 13.82 11.43 22.26
CA VAL A 787 13.30 10.97 23.55
C VAL A 787 13.41 12.11 24.55
N ILE A 788 12.32 12.44 25.25
CA ILE A 788 12.26 13.51 26.26
C ILE A 788 11.61 12.96 27.54
N LEU A 789 12.16 13.32 28.71
CA LEU A 789 11.54 13.03 30.00
C LEU A 789 10.78 14.24 30.54
N ALA A 790 9.68 14.02 31.27
CA ALA A 790 8.99 15.11 31.96
C ALA A 790 9.85 15.74 33.07
N ALA A 791 10.72 14.97 33.72
CA ALA A 791 11.66 15.43 34.75
C ALA A 791 12.87 14.49 34.91
N GLY A 792 13.98 15.02 35.42
CA GLY A 792 15.17 14.24 35.79
C GLY A 792 15.96 13.66 34.61
N GLY A 793 16.59 12.51 34.85
CA GLY A 793 17.40 11.79 33.87
C GLY A 793 17.34 10.27 34.11
N ALA A 794 17.30 9.50 33.02
CA ALA A 794 17.17 8.05 33.05
C ALA A 794 18.17 7.40 32.08
N THR A 795 18.69 6.23 32.46
CA THR A 795 19.30 5.28 31.53
C THR A 795 18.25 4.30 31.01
N GLY A 796 18.50 3.69 29.87
CA GLY A 796 17.60 2.72 29.28
C GLY A 796 18.09 2.22 27.92
N THR A 797 17.21 1.51 27.23
CA THR A 797 17.42 1.00 25.88
C THR A 797 16.45 1.66 24.91
N LEU A 798 16.96 2.19 23.80
CA LEU A 798 16.17 2.55 22.63
C LEU A 798 16.17 1.38 21.64
N LYS A 799 14.99 0.81 21.39
CA LYS A 799 14.77 -0.22 20.37
C LYS A 799 14.18 0.40 19.13
N TRP A 800 14.80 0.17 17.98
CA TRP A 800 14.24 0.51 16.68
C TRP A 800 13.41 -0.65 16.14
N LEU A 801 12.29 -0.33 15.50
CA LEU A 801 11.43 -1.30 14.85
C LEU A 801 11.06 -0.80 13.45
N VAL A 802 10.98 -1.71 12.49
CA VAL A 802 10.40 -1.47 11.16
C VAL A 802 9.31 -2.51 10.97
N ASP A 803 8.09 -2.08 10.67
CA ASP A 803 6.91 -2.95 10.44
C ASP A 803 6.57 -3.87 11.62
N ASN A 804 6.89 -3.41 12.83
CA ASN A 804 6.82 -4.10 14.13
C ASN A 804 7.97 -5.09 14.42
N ASP A 805 8.83 -5.41 13.45
CA ASP A 805 9.99 -6.26 13.69
C ASP A 805 11.17 -5.42 14.20
N GLN A 806 11.95 -5.96 15.14
CA GLN A 806 13.13 -5.26 15.67
C GLN A 806 14.17 -5.06 14.56
N PHE A 807 14.59 -3.82 14.35
CA PHE A 807 15.51 -3.44 13.28
C PHE A 807 16.85 -2.94 13.87
N GLY A 808 17.89 -3.76 13.76
CA GLY A 808 19.20 -3.47 14.33
C GLY A 808 19.35 -3.85 15.81
N ALA A 809 20.49 -3.49 16.39
CA ALA A 809 20.82 -3.78 17.77
C ALA A 809 20.13 -2.81 18.75
N ASP A 810 19.92 -3.27 19.97
CA ASP A 810 19.48 -2.47 21.11
C ASP A 810 20.50 -1.34 21.37
N VAL A 811 20.03 -0.09 21.40
CA VAL A 811 20.90 1.07 21.64
C VAL A 811 20.81 1.47 23.10
N PRO A 812 21.88 1.36 23.92
CA PRO A 812 21.88 1.90 25.27
C PRO A 812 21.89 3.43 25.22
N VAL A 813 21.03 4.07 26.01
CA VAL A 813 20.82 5.52 25.98
C VAL A 813 20.79 6.12 27.38
N THR A 814 21.13 7.42 27.46
CA THR A 814 20.91 8.26 28.63
C THR A 814 20.17 9.51 28.18
N VAL A 815 18.99 9.75 28.76
CA VAL A 815 18.03 10.76 28.35
C VAL A 815 17.64 11.64 29.55
N THR A 816 17.32 12.90 29.31
CA THR A 816 17.00 13.91 30.33
C THR A 816 15.79 14.75 29.90
N SER A 817 15.35 15.66 30.76
CA SER A 817 14.25 16.58 30.43
C SER A 817 14.53 17.58 29.30
N THR A 818 15.80 17.78 28.91
CA THR A 818 16.16 18.57 27.71
C THR A 818 16.03 17.77 26.41
N GLY A 819 15.77 16.47 26.50
CA GLY A 819 15.67 15.57 25.36
C GLY A 819 17.00 15.12 24.78
N ARG A 820 16.96 14.04 23.98
CA ARG A 820 18.08 13.56 23.17
C ARG A 820 17.58 12.87 21.91
N SER A 821 18.24 13.15 20.78
CA SER A 821 17.93 12.55 19.49
C SER A 821 18.90 11.42 19.12
N PHE A 822 18.37 10.41 18.44
CA PHE A 822 19.08 9.22 17.97
C PHE A 822 18.69 8.97 16.51
N THR A 823 19.63 8.53 15.69
CA THR A 823 19.40 8.34 14.24
C THR A 823 19.63 6.91 13.81
N LEU A 824 18.79 6.41 12.90
CA LEU A 824 18.92 5.14 12.22
C LEU A 824 18.87 5.38 10.71
N ASP A 825 19.90 4.91 9.99
CA ASP A 825 19.85 4.85 8.53
C ASP A 825 19.14 3.55 8.10
N VAL A 826 17.96 3.70 7.50
CA VAL A 826 17.14 2.61 6.97
C VAL A 826 17.50 2.43 5.49
N PRO A 827 18.19 1.34 5.10
CA PRO A 827 18.95 1.32 3.85
C PRO A 827 18.11 1.00 2.61
N ARG A 828 17.23 -0.01 2.69
CA ARG A 828 16.29 -0.40 1.63
C ARG A 828 15.07 -1.04 2.27
N LEU A 829 13.91 -0.49 1.96
CA LEU A 829 12.62 -1.12 2.14
C LEU A 829 12.07 -1.44 0.74
N ALA A 830 11.20 -2.44 0.64
CA ALA A 830 10.44 -2.69 -0.60
C ALA A 830 9.52 -1.49 -0.91
N ALA A 831 8.97 -1.39 -2.11
CA ALA A 831 7.89 -0.44 -2.32
C ALA A 831 6.65 -0.80 -1.47
N GLY A 832 6.08 0.17 -0.77
CA GLY A 832 4.97 -0.05 0.15
C GLY A 832 4.87 0.98 1.26
N SER A 833 3.89 0.77 2.16
CA SER A 833 3.76 1.53 3.40
C SER A 833 4.50 0.81 4.52
N HIS A 834 5.46 1.49 5.13
CA HIS A 834 6.25 0.99 6.24
C HIS A 834 6.02 1.81 7.50
N LEU A 835 6.20 1.19 8.67
CA LEU A 835 6.06 1.84 9.96
C LEU A 835 7.38 1.78 10.73
N VAL A 836 8.13 2.89 10.70
CA VAL A 836 9.39 3.04 11.42
C VAL A 836 9.09 3.57 12.82
N ARG A 837 9.49 2.82 13.85
CA ARG A 837 9.26 3.19 15.25
C ARG A 837 10.54 3.14 16.07
N ALA A 838 10.50 3.87 17.18
CA ALA A 838 11.44 3.72 18.27
C ALA A 838 10.66 3.57 19.58
N ALA A 839 11.10 2.64 20.42
CA ALA A 839 10.58 2.43 21.77
C ALA A 839 11.71 2.68 22.77
N PHE A 840 11.49 3.60 23.71
CA PHE A 840 12.37 3.83 24.85
C PHE A 840 11.88 3.01 26.04
N ILE A 841 12.74 2.09 26.49
CA ILE A 841 12.54 1.26 27.66
C ILE A 841 13.56 1.72 28.72
N PRO A 842 13.16 2.49 29.74
CA PRO A 842 14.07 2.86 30.83
C PRO A 842 14.50 1.62 31.62
N ASP A 843 15.72 1.64 32.18
CA ASP A 843 16.22 0.55 33.02
C ASP A 843 15.42 0.42 34.33
N ASP A 844 14.92 1.55 34.83
CA ASP A 844 13.98 1.64 35.95
C ASP A 844 12.57 2.01 35.44
N THR A 845 11.82 0.98 35.06
CA THR A 845 10.40 1.08 34.66
C THR A 845 9.46 1.37 35.84
N THR A 846 9.95 1.29 37.08
CA THR A 846 9.16 1.64 38.28
C THR A 846 9.16 3.14 38.51
N ARG A 847 10.18 3.85 38.01
CA ARG A 847 10.32 5.30 38.11
C ARG A 847 9.93 6.06 36.83
N TYR A 848 10.22 5.49 35.67
CA TYR A 848 10.01 6.13 34.36
C TYR A 848 9.06 5.31 33.48
N ALA A 849 8.15 5.97 32.78
CA ALA A 849 7.27 5.32 31.83
C ALA A 849 8.04 4.80 30.60
N VAL A 850 7.70 3.59 30.13
CA VAL A 850 8.03 3.13 28.77
C VAL A 850 7.24 3.99 27.79
N SER A 851 7.88 4.41 26.69
CA SER A 851 7.19 5.15 25.62
C SER A 851 7.68 4.74 24.24
N SER A 852 6.85 4.97 23.22
CA SER A 852 7.19 4.67 21.83
C SER A 852 6.58 5.68 20.88
N GLY A 853 7.34 6.04 19.85
CA GLY A 853 6.89 6.89 18.75
C GLY A 853 7.03 6.18 17.41
N GLY A 854 6.36 6.69 16.39
CA GLY A 854 6.43 6.13 15.04
C GLY A 854 6.21 7.17 13.95
N ALA A 855 6.87 6.94 12.82
CA ALA A 855 6.62 7.62 11.56
C ALA A 855 6.17 6.57 10.53
N SER A 856 5.06 6.84 9.85
CA SER A 856 4.72 6.14 8.62
C SER A 856 5.66 6.62 7.52
N LEU A 857 6.32 5.69 6.84
CA LEU A 857 7.23 5.95 5.73
C LEU A 857 6.68 5.27 4.49
N PHE A 858 6.36 6.04 3.45
CA PHE A 858 5.90 5.48 2.18
C PHE A 858 7.06 5.39 1.18
N VAL A 859 7.30 4.18 0.68
CA VAL A 859 8.32 3.87 -0.34
C VAL A 859 7.61 3.67 -1.68
N ARG A 860 7.79 4.61 -2.60
CA ARG A 860 7.29 4.51 -3.98
C ARG A 860 8.19 3.58 -4.82
N PRO A 861 7.66 2.88 -5.83
CA PRO A 861 8.50 2.21 -6.82
C PRO A 861 9.44 3.21 -7.50
N ALA A 862 10.71 2.86 -7.67
CA ALA A 862 11.69 3.73 -8.30
C ALA A 862 11.41 3.90 -9.79
N ALA A 863 11.38 5.14 -10.29
CA ALA A 863 11.23 5.42 -11.71
C ALA A 863 12.35 4.76 -12.52
N THR A 864 12.05 4.34 -13.76
CA THR A 864 13.04 3.76 -14.68
C THR A 864 13.08 4.48 -16.00
N THR A 865 14.22 4.41 -16.69
CA THR A 865 14.34 4.75 -18.11
C THR A 865 14.60 3.49 -18.92
N THR A 866 13.75 3.23 -19.91
CA THR A 866 14.02 2.25 -20.97
C THR A 866 14.74 2.95 -22.12
N ARG A 867 15.65 2.24 -22.80
CA ARG A 867 16.31 2.73 -24.02
C ARG A 867 16.41 1.63 -25.08
N VAL A 868 15.70 1.77 -26.19
CA VAL A 868 15.61 0.78 -27.26
C VAL A 868 16.78 0.89 -28.25
N ALA A 869 17.25 -0.26 -28.74
CA ALA A 869 18.24 -0.35 -29.80
C ALA A 869 17.95 -1.52 -30.73
N ILE A 870 18.28 -1.34 -32.01
CA ILE A 870 18.00 -2.28 -33.09
C ILE A 870 19.32 -2.73 -33.71
N THR A 871 19.46 -4.03 -33.90
CA THR A 871 20.56 -4.65 -34.65
C THR A 871 19.99 -5.51 -35.77
N SER A 872 20.83 -5.91 -36.73
CA SER A 872 20.38 -6.71 -37.88
C SER A 872 19.65 -8.03 -37.54
N SER A 873 19.78 -8.55 -36.31
CA SER A 873 19.20 -9.83 -35.88
C SER A 873 18.54 -9.81 -34.49
N ALA A 874 18.49 -8.67 -33.81
CA ALA A 874 17.94 -8.59 -32.46
C ALA A 874 17.47 -7.17 -32.09
N LEU A 875 16.44 -7.12 -31.26
CA LEU A 875 16.02 -5.94 -30.52
C LEU A 875 16.61 -6.00 -29.11
N SER A 876 16.96 -4.86 -28.54
CA SER A 876 17.41 -4.78 -27.15
C SER A 876 16.88 -3.52 -26.47
N ALA A 877 16.64 -3.62 -25.17
CA ALA A 877 16.21 -2.52 -24.33
C ALA A 877 17.06 -2.50 -23.05
N ALA A 878 17.82 -1.43 -22.84
CA ALA A 878 18.48 -1.18 -21.57
C ALA A 878 17.47 -0.52 -20.62
N VAL A 879 17.38 -0.99 -19.37
CA VAL A 879 16.46 -0.46 -18.35
C VAL A 879 17.27 -0.13 -17.11
N THR A 880 17.21 1.13 -16.68
CA THR A 880 17.99 1.64 -15.55
C THR A 880 17.09 2.42 -14.59
N ALA A 881 17.34 2.30 -13.29
CA ALA A 881 16.69 3.10 -12.26
C ALA A 881 17.09 4.59 -12.38
N VAL A 882 16.16 5.48 -12.04
CA VAL A 882 16.37 6.93 -12.01
C VAL A 882 16.63 7.36 -10.57
N ALA A 883 17.72 8.11 -10.35
CA ALA A 883 18.05 8.69 -9.05
C ALA A 883 16.91 9.62 -8.55
N PRO A 884 16.57 9.62 -7.25
CA PRO A 884 17.31 9.01 -6.14
C PRO A 884 17.13 7.49 -5.94
N GLY A 885 16.27 6.83 -6.73
CA GLY A 885 16.07 5.39 -6.67
C GLY A 885 17.30 4.59 -7.15
N SER A 886 17.48 3.38 -6.60
CA SER A 886 18.67 2.57 -6.90
C SER A 886 18.42 1.06 -6.93
N GLY A 887 19.23 0.35 -7.71
CA GLY A 887 19.15 -1.10 -7.91
C GLY A 887 19.16 -1.45 -9.40
N THR A 888 18.92 -2.72 -9.72
CA THR A 888 18.81 -3.20 -11.11
C THR A 888 17.38 -3.69 -11.35
N PRO A 889 16.60 -3.05 -12.25
CA PRO A 889 15.23 -3.46 -12.55
C PRO A 889 15.13 -4.93 -12.98
N GLY A 890 14.14 -5.65 -12.44
CA GLY A 890 13.89 -7.05 -12.73
C GLY A 890 12.86 -7.25 -13.86
N GLY A 891 12.37 -8.49 -14.02
CA GLY A 891 11.26 -8.77 -14.93
C GLY A 891 11.64 -8.83 -16.42
N SER A 892 10.76 -8.32 -17.29
CA SER A 892 10.88 -8.48 -18.76
C SER A 892 10.36 -7.27 -19.54
N VAL A 893 10.89 -7.10 -20.76
CA VAL A 893 10.49 -6.05 -21.70
C VAL A 893 9.70 -6.67 -22.85
N THR A 894 8.57 -6.05 -23.19
CA THR A 894 7.79 -6.36 -24.39
C THR A 894 8.27 -5.51 -25.55
N PHE A 895 8.55 -6.13 -26.69
CA PHE A 895 8.94 -5.44 -27.92
C PHE A 895 7.80 -5.45 -28.93
N SER A 896 7.58 -4.32 -29.61
CA SER A 896 6.59 -4.20 -30.69
C SER A 896 7.21 -3.60 -31.94
N VAL A 897 6.73 -4.03 -33.11
CA VAL A 897 7.14 -3.54 -34.43
C VAL A 897 5.88 -3.14 -35.20
N GLY A 898 5.81 -1.89 -35.67
CA GLY A 898 4.64 -1.37 -36.38
C GLY A 898 3.35 -1.35 -35.53
N GLY A 899 3.49 -1.28 -34.21
CA GLY A 899 2.37 -1.35 -33.24
C GLY A 899 1.96 -2.78 -32.83
N THR A 900 2.48 -3.83 -33.47
CA THR A 900 2.19 -5.23 -33.09
C THR A 900 3.29 -5.79 -32.20
N SER A 901 2.94 -6.44 -31.08
CA SER A 901 3.90 -7.14 -30.22
C SER A 901 4.57 -8.29 -30.96
N VAL A 902 5.90 -8.35 -30.89
CA VAL A 902 6.74 -9.37 -31.54
C VAL A 902 7.41 -10.34 -30.55
N GLY A 903 7.21 -10.12 -29.24
CA GLY A 903 7.69 -10.99 -28.17
C GLY A 903 8.17 -10.24 -26.93
N THR A 904 8.45 -10.99 -25.88
CA THR A 904 9.03 -10.49 -24.62
C THR A 904 10.44 -11.07 -24.42
N ALA A 905 11.29 -10.36 -23.68
CA ALA A 905 12.59 -10.89 -23.23
C ALA A 905 12.88 -10.47 -21.77
N PRO A 906 13.45 -11.37 -20.94
CA PRO A 906 13.83 -11.05 -19.58
C PRO A 906 14.98 -10.04 -19.54
N ILE A 907 15.01 -9.20 -18.51
CA ILE A 907 16.12 -8.30 -18.23
C ILE A 907 17.24 -9.09 -17.56
N VAL A 908 18.44 -9.05 -18.15
CA VAL A 908 19.66 -9.65 -17.59
C VAL A 908 20.72 -8.56 -17.52
N ALA A 909 21.26 -8.29 -16.32
CA ALA A 909 22.20 -7.20 -16.06
C ALA A 909 21.73 -5.84 -16.63
N GLY A 910 20.46 -5.49 -16.39
CA GLY A 910 19.86 -4.23 -16.86
C GLY A 910 19.56 -4.16 -18.36
N THR A 911 19.68 -5.26 -19.12
CA THR A 911 19.31 -5.27 -20.56
C THR A 911 18.43 -6.47 -20.90
N ALA A 912 17.27 -6.21 -21.53
CA ALA A 912 16.47 -7.23 -22.20
C ALA A 912 16.86 -7.34 -23.68
N ARG A 913 16.87 -8.56 -24.24
CA ARG A 913 17.28 -8.79 -25.63
C ARG A 913 16.43 -9.88 -26.31
N LEU A 914 15.72 -9.50 -27.37
CA LEU A 914 14.86 -10.38 -28.15
C LEU A 914 15.48 -10.68 -29.53
N ALA A 915 15.57 -11.96 -29.89
CA ALA A 915 16.01 -12.38 -31.22
C ALA A 915 14.88 -12.18 -32.25
N HIS A 916 14.87 -11.00 -32.88
CA HIS A 916 13.86 -10.62 -33.88
C HIS A 916 14.50 -9.77 -34.99
N ARG A 917 14.04 -9.96 -36.23
CA ARG A 917 14.47 -9.16 -37.40
C ARG A 917 13.31 -8.27 -37.86
N VAL A 918 13.52 -6.95 -37.82
CA VAL A 918 12.54 -5.98 -38.34
C VAL A 918 12.44 -6.15 -39.87
N PRO A 919 11.22 -6.36 -40.44
CA PRO A 919 11.03 -6.57 -41.87
C PRO A 919 11.55 -5.41 -42.75
N THR A 920 12.03 -5.75 -43.94
CA THR A 920 12.50 -4.81 -44.97
C THR A 920 11.36 -4.38 -45.89
N GLY A 921 11.37 -3.13 -46.36
CA GLY A 921 10.50 -2.61 -47.42
C GLY A 921 9.71 -1.35 -47.05
N LYS A 922 9.58 -1.04 -45.76
CA LYS A 922 8.94 0.19 -45.24
C LYS A 922 9.65 0.67 -43.97
N ALA A 923 9.39 1.91 -43.59
CA ALA A 923 9.69 2.39 -42.25
C ALA A 923 8.83 1.62 -41.22
N SER A 924 9.37 1.32 -40.06
CA SER A 924 8.65 0.66 -38.96
C SER A 924 9.10 1.26 -37.64
N GLN A 925 8.15 1.73 -36.85
CA GLN A 925 8.38 2.06 -35.45
C GLN A 925 8.67 0.76 -34.70
N VAL A 926 9.68 0.79 -33.84
CA VAL A 926 10.01 -0.26 -32.88
C VAL A 926 9.93 0.34 -31.50
N SER A 927 9.08 -0.23 -30.64
CA SER A 927 8.98 0.18 -29.24
C SER A 927 9.37 -0.96 -28.31
N ALA A 928 9.84 -0.56 -27.13
CA ALA A 928 10.15 -1.42 -26.01
C ALA A 928 9.40 -0.90 -24.79
N VAL A 929 8.63 -1.76 -24.12
CA VAL A 929 7.84 -1.42 -22.94
C VAL A 929 8.26 -2.34 -21.79
N TYR A 930 8.85 -1.75 -20.76
CA TYR A 930 9.04 -2.38 -19.46
C TYR A 930 7.81 -2.06 -18.60
N ALA A 931 7.09 -3.08 -18.14
CA ALA A 931 5.86 -2.89 -17.36
C ALA A 931 6.11 -2.37 -15.93
N GLY A 932 7.35 -2.48 -15.43
CA GLY A 932 7.67 -2.34 -14.02
C GLY A 932 7.66 -3.70 -13.30
N ASP A 933 7.99 -3.65 -12.01
CA ASP A 933 7.78 -4.72 -11.04
C ASP A 933 7.31 -4.08 -9.70
N VAL A 934 7.43 -4.79 -8.58
CA VAL A 934 7.00 -4.25 -7.27
C VAL A 934 7.86 -3.05 -6.85
N ASP A 935 9.15 -3.08 -7.14
CA ASP A 935 10.13 -2.11 -6.66
C ASP A 935 10.46 -1.02 -7.70
N PHE A 936 10.16 -1.26 -8.98
CA PHE A 936 10.46 -0.35 -10.08
C PHE A 936 9.23 0.00 -10.93
N ALA A 937 8.99 1.28 -11.16
CA ALA A 937 7.94 1.74 -12.07
C ALA A 937 8.28 1.44 -13.54
N GLY A 938 7.27 1.09 -14.32
CA GLY A 938 7.38 0.85 -15.76
C GLY A 938 7.87 2.05 -16.56
N SER A 939 8.45 1.77 -17.72
CA SER A 939 8.92 2.78 -18.66
C SER A 939 8.91 2.25 -20.09
N SER A 940 8.97 3.13 -21.08
CA SER A 940 9.04 2.74 -22.48
C SER A 940 9.93 3.65 -23.30
N ASP A 941 10.37 3.16 -24.45
CA ASP A 941 11.08 3.92 -25.46
C ASP A 941 10.66 3.44 -26.86
N SER A 942 10.76 4.30 -27.87
CA SER A 942 10.52 3.94 -29.25
C SER A 942 11.44 4.65 -30.23
N THR A 943 11.80 3.94 -31.30
CA THR A 943 12.61 4.48 -32.39
C THR A 943 12.07 4.02 -33.74
N SER A 944 12.50 4.65 -34.83
CA SER A 944 12.06 4.31 -36.18
C SER A 944 13.20 3.68 -36.98
N ARG A 945 12.96 2.48 -37.52
CA ARG A 945 13.86 1.80 -38.45
C ARG A 945 13.38 2.01 -39.87
N SER A 946 14.28 2.39 -40.78
CA SER A 946 14.01 2.65 -42.20
C SER A 946 15.16 2.11 -43.05
N ASP A 947 14.85 1.31 -44.07
CA ASP A 947 15.87 0.78 -45.00
C ASP A 947 16.74 1.92 -45.58
N PRO A 948 18.05 1.69 -45.81
CA PRO A 948 18.90 2.64 -46.52
C PRO A 948 18.44 2.80 -47.98
N LYS A 949 19.03 3.74 -48.72
CA LYS A 949 18.80 3.88 -50.17
C LYS A 949 20.10 3.63 -50.93
N ILE A 950 20.01 2.89 -52.04
CA ILE A 950 21.08 2.81 -53.04
C ILE A 950 20.51 3.21 -54.40
N THR A 951 21.21 4.11 -55.09
CA THR A 951 20.95 4.45 -56.49
C THR A 951 22.19 4.14 -57.33
N ALA A 952 21.98 3.95 -58.63
CA ALA A 952 23.05 3.71 -59.57
C ALA A 952 22.96 4.67 -60.75
N THR A 953 24.10 5.22 -61.17
CA THR A 953 24.21 6.11 -62.32
C THR A 953 25.05 5.44 -63.39
N VAL A 954 24.43 5.17 -64.54
CA VAL A 954 25.11 4.57 -65.70
C VAL A 954 25.62 5.69 -66.60
N THR A 955 26.91 5.65 -66.91
CA THR A 955 27.57 6.59 -67.82
C THR A 955 28.33 5.80 -68.87
N GLY A 956 28.29 6.26 -70.12
CA GLY A 956 29.01 5.63 -71.23
C GLY A 956 29.74 6.68 -72.07
N ARG A 957 30.91 6.31 -72.61
CA ARG A 957 31.62 7.11 -73.60
C ARG A 957 31.96 6.22 -74.80
N PRO A 958 31.33 6.42 -75.98
CA PRO A 958 30.24 7.36 -76.29
C PRO A 958 28.94 7.12 -75.49
N ALA A 959 28.07 8.12 -75.46
CA ALA A 959 26.78 8.05 -74.75
C ALA A 959 25.85 6.97 -75.33
N ARG A 960 24.87 6.53 -74.52
CA ARG A 960 23.86 5.53 -74.88
C ARG A 960 23.13 5.96 -76.16
N THR A 961 22.95 5.03 -77.11
CA THR A 961 22.12 5.31 -78.29
C THR A 961 20.65 5.35 -77.91
N LYS A 962 19.83 5.99 -78.78
CA LYS A 962 18.36 5.95 -78.71
C LYS A 962 17.77 4.52 -78.76
N HIS A 963 18.57 3.52 -79.14
CA HIS A 963 18.16 2.11 -79.20
C HIS A 963 18.50 1.33 -77.93
N GLY A 964 19.07 1.99 -76.90
CA GLY A 964 19.35 1.39 -75.60
C GLY A 964 20.77 0.80 -75.44
N TRP A 965 21.61 0.89 -76.46
CA TRP A 965 22.94 0.26 -76.47
C TRP A 965 24.09 1.24 -76.24
N TYR A 966 25.21 0.73 -75.74
CA TYR A 966 26.49 1.44 -75.64
C TYR A 966 27.53 0.79 -76.55
N ARG A 967 28.34 1.60 -77.24
CA ARG A 967 29.48 1.14 -78.07
C ARG A 967 30.86 1.51 -77.52
N GLY A 968 30.97 1.63 -76.22
CA GLY A 968 32.19 2.06 -75.55
C GLY A 968 32.23 1.58 -74.12
N THR A 969 33.17 2.08 -73.35
CA THR A 969 33.27 1.73 -71.94
C THR A 969 32.06 2.27 -71.18
N VAL A 970 31.42 1.41 -70.39
CA VAL A 970 30.29 1.77 -69.53
C VAL A 970 30.72 1.72 -68.07
N ARG A 971 30.53 2.82 -67.34
CA ARG A 971 30.79 2.94 -65.91
C ARG A 971 29.48 3.08 -65.15
N ILE A 972 29.26 2.19 -64.19
CA ILE A 972 28.15 2.23 -63.24
C ILE A 972 28.70 2.71 -61.90
N ALA A 973 28.30 3.90 -61.46
CA ALA A 973 28.60 4.41 -60.13
C ALA A 973 27.43 4.16 -59.18
N PHE A 974 27.70 3.94 -57.90
CA PHE A 974 26.68 3.75 -56.87
C PHE A 974 26.74 4.89 -55.86
N THR A 975 25.56 5.37 -55.45
CA THR A 975 25.40 6.35 -54.37
C THR A 975 24.51 5.75 -53.31
N CYS A 976 24.95 5.81 -52.05
CA CYS A 976 24.23 5.23 -50.92
C CYS A 976 23.82 6.32 -49.92
N THR A 977 22.64 6.18 -49.32
CA THR A 977 22.13 7.06 -48.26
C THR A 977 21.72 6.20 -47.07
N THR A 978 22.23 6.54 -45.88
CA THR A 978 21.81 5.94 -44.60
C THR A 978 20.60 6.68 -44.06
N ASN A 979 19.57 5.96 -43.62
CA ASN A 979 18.34 6.55 -43.10
C ASN A 979 18.24 6.43 -41.56
N SER A 980 18.12 5.22 -41.00
CA SER A 980 18.05 5.02 -39.54
C SER A 980 19.34 4.53 -38.87
N ALA A 981 20.23 3.86 -39.62
CA ALA A 981 21.50 3.37 -39.09
C ALA A 981 22.65 3.49 -40.11
N PRO A 982 23.93 3.53 -39.66
CA PRO A 982 25.09 3.45 -40.53
C PRO A 982 25.12 2.14 -41.33
N LEU A 983 25.73 2.17 -42.52
CA LEU A 983 25.96 0.95 -43.29
C LEU A 983 26.89 -0.02 -42.54
N ALA A 984 26.60 -1.32 -42.64
CA ALA A 984 27.45 -2.39 -42.08
C ALA A 984 28.74 -2.60 -42.90
N ARG A 985 28.76 -2.14 -44.16
CA ARG A 985 29.93 -2.09 -45.06
C ARG A 985 29.92 -0.80 -45.88
N PRO A 986 31.06 -0.33 -46.42
CA PRO A 986 31.09 0.84 -47.30
C PRO A 986 30.18 0.71 -48.54
N CYS A 987 29.77 1.84 -49.10
CA CYS A 987 28.99 1.87 -50.35
C CYS A 987 29.76 1.17 -51.49
N PRO A 988 29.12 0.37 -52.37
CA PRO A 988 29.80 -0.39 -53.40
C PRO A 988 30.65 0.48 -54.34
N SER A 989 31.87 0.02 -54.65
CA SER A 989 32.75 0.70 -55.59
C SER A 989 32.15 0.73 -57.02
N PRO A 990 32.42 1.78 -57.80
CA PRO A 990 31.98 1.86 -59.19
C PRO A 990 32.51 0.69 -60.04
N LEU A 991 31.67 0.18 -60.93
CA LEU A 991 32.02 -0.87 -61.89
C LEU A 991 32.28 -0.28 -63.28
N VAL A 992 33.17 -0.93 -64.04
CA VAL A 992 33.52 -0.55 -65.40
C VAL A 992 33.45 -1.78 -66.31
N PHE A 993 32.71 -1.68 -67.41
CA PHE A 993 32.54 -2.72 -68.41
C PHE A 993 33.18 -2.30 -69.73
N THR A 994 34.04 -3.18 -70.27
CA THR A 994 34.91 -2.90 -71.43
C THR A 994 34.74 -3.90 -72.58
N GLY A 995 33.82 -4.87 -72.48
CA GLY A 995 33.54 -5.84 -73.55
C GLY A 995 32.06 -6.16 -73.73
N ASP A 996 31.71 -6.76 -74.86
CA ASP A 996 30.37 -7.00 -75.39
C ASP A 996 29.44 -7.85 -74.52
N GLY A 997 28.15 -7.52 -74.50
CA GLY A 997 27.09 -8.39 -74.00
C GLY A 997 25.70 -7.74 -73.94
N ALA A 998 24.67 -8.52 -74.26
CA ALA A 998 23.26 -8.17 -74.17
C ALA A 998 22.66 -8.54 -72.79
N ALA A 999 21.60 -7.84 -72.39
CA ALA A 999 20.80 -8.09 -71.19
C ALA A 999 21.60 -8.26 -69.89
N ARG A 1000 22.78 -7.63 -69.80
CA ARG A 1000 23.64 -7.75 -68.62
C ARG A 1000 23.03 -7.00 -67.46
N THR A 1001 22.78 -7.71 -66.37
CA THR A 1001 22.27 -7.15 -65.12
C THR A 1001 23.38 -7.03 -64.08
N VAL A 1002 23.37 -5.91 -63.37
CA VAL A 1002 24.26 -5.65 -62.24
C VAL A 1002 23.39 -5.40 -61.02
N THR A 1003 23.45 -6.34 -60.07
CA THR A 1003 22.73 -6.25 -58.80
C THR A 1003 23.70 -5.87 -57.69
N ARG A 1004 23.35 -4.84 -56.91
CA ARG A 1004 24.08 -4.45 -55.69
C ARG A 1004 23.10 -4.25 -54.54
N THR A 1005 23.37 -4.95 -53.45
CA THR A 1005 22.63 -4.84 -52.18
C THR A 1005 23.54 -4.23 -51.13
N ILE A 1006 23.01 -3.27 -50.37
CA ILE A 1006 23.63 -2.70 -49.18
C ILE A 1006 22.85 -3.09 -47.93
N VAL A 1007 23.54 -3.17 -46.79
CA VAL A 1007 22.96 -3.53 -45.50
C VAL A 1007 23.41 -2.52 -44.44
N ALA A 1008 22.49 -2.08 -43.58
CA ALA A 1008 22.72 -1.20 -42.44
C ALA A 1008 22.83 -2.00 -41.12
N LYS A 1009 23.41 -1.39 -40.07
CA LYS A 1009 23.68 -2.07 -38.79
C LYS A 1009 22.42 -2.58 -38.07
N ASP A 1010 21.28 -1.94 -38.32
CA ASP A 1010 19.92 -2.29 -37.86
C ASP A 1010 19.24 -3.38 -38.72
N GLY A 1011 19.89 -3.87 -39.78
CA GLY A 1011 19.30 -4.81 -40.73
C GLY A 1011 18.48 -4.15 -41.85
N GLY A 1012 18.53 -2.82 -42.00
CA GLY A 1012 18.10 -2.12 -43.21
C GLY A 1012 18.75 -2.72 -44.46
N THR A 1013 18.00 -3.06 -45.51
CA THR A 1013 18.56 -3.51 -46.79
C THR A 1013 17.98 -2.74 -47.97
N ALA A 1014 18.81 -2.46 -48.97
CA ALA A 1014 18.33 -1.94 -50.24
C ALA A 1014 19.14 -2.51 -51.40
N THR A 1015 18.44 -2.82 -52.48
CA THR A 1015 19.01 -3.43 -53.68
C THR A 1015 18.71 -2.57 -54.90
N VAL A 1016 19.75 -2.27 -55.70
CA VAL A 1016 19.60 -1.71 -57.04
C VAL A 1016 19.97 -2.77 -58.07
N VAL A 1017 19.15 -2.85 -59.13
CA VAL A 1017 19.41 -3.69 -60.32
C VAL A 1017 19.54 -2.75 -61.51
N VAL A 1018 20.60 -2.93 -62.30
CA VAL A 1018 20.90 -2.08 -63.47
C VAL A 1018 21.09 -2.97 -64.69
N GLY A 1019 20.32 -2.74 -65.75
CA GLY A 1019 20.55 -3.35 -67.06
C GLY A 1019 21.49 -2.49 -67.93
N VAL A 1020 22.47 -3.13 -68.56
CA VAL A 1020 23.35 -2.50 -69.57
C VAL A 1020 23.53 -3.41 -70.78
N ASP A 1021 23.34 -2.84 -71.98
CA ASP A 1021 23.58 -3.51 -73.25
C ASP A 1021 24.79 -2.86 -73.93
N ILE A 1022 25.82 -3.66 -74.22
CA ILE A 1022 27.11 -3.17 -74.72
C ILE A 1022 27.49 -3.98 -75.96
N ASP A 1023 27.86 -3.27 -77.03
CA ASP A 1023 28.34 -3.87 -78.27
C ASP A 1023 29.38 -2.94 -78.92
N HIS A 1024 30.64 -3.35 -78.89
CA HIS A 1024 31.81 -2.76 -79.53
C HIS A 1024 32.03 -3.32 -80.95
N THR A 1025 31.37 -4.42 -81.29
CA THR A 1025 31.61 -5.16 -82.53
C THR A 1025 30.89 -4.49 -83.68
N ALA A 1026 31.65 -3.99 -84.66
CA ALA A 1026 31.05 -3.37 -85.83
C ALA A 1026 30.39 -4.40 -86.76
N PRO A 1027 29.20 -4.12 -87.31
CA PRO A 1027 28.41 -5.09 -88.06
C PRO A 1027 29.11 -5.60 -89.31
N SER A 1028 28.69 -6.77 -89.79
CA SER A 1028 29.07 -7.26 -91.11
C SER A 1028 28.29 -6.48 -92.19
N VAL A 1029 28.94 -6.21 -93.33
CA VAL A 1029 28.32 -5.51 -94.46
C VAL A 1029 28.73 -6.16 -95.79
N GLY A 1030 27.73 -6.65 -96.50
CA GLY A 1030 27.82 -7.25 -97.82
C GLY A 1030 27.09 -6.44 -98.89
N ILE A 1031 27.35 -6.81 -100.14
CA ILE A 1031 26.78 -6.20 -101.34
C ILE A 1031 26.02 -7.27 -102.12
N GLY A 1032 24.71 -7.10 -102.26
CA GLY A 1032 23.87 -7.97 -103.10
C GLY A 1032 23.59 -7.34 -104.47
N GLY A 1033 23.42 -8.18 -105.49
CA GLY A 1033 22.87 -7.79 -106.80
C GLY A 1033 23.89 -7.42 -107.89
N ALA A 1034 25.13 -7.06 -107.54
CA ALA A 1034 26.21 -6.84 -108.52
C ALA A 1034 27.52 -7.50 -108.06
N ARG A 1035 28.29 -8.02 -109.03
CA ARG A 1035 29.66 -8.51 -108.79
C ARG A 1035 30.62 -7.32 -108.81
N ASN A 1036 31.53 -7.24 -107.83
CA ASN A 1036 32.56 -6.21 -107.81
C ASN A 1036 33.46 -6.33 -109.07
N ARG A 1037 33.76 -5.20 -109.70
CA ARG A 1037 34.37 -5.05 -111.03
C ARG A 1037 33.64 -5.76 -112.18
N GLY A 1038 32.42 -6.26 -111.97
CA GLY A 1038 31.62 -6.93 -113.00
C GLY A 1038 31.27 -6.01 -114.17
N VAL A 1039 31.15 -6.56 -115.37
CA VAL A 1039 30.81 -5.82 -116.60
C VAL A 1039 29.43 -6.26 -117.09
N TYR A 1040 28.52 -5.30 -117.22
CA TYR A 1040 27.12 -5.50 -117.57
C TYR A 1040 26.77 -4.76 -118.86
N ARG A 1041 25.95 -5.36 -119.72
CA ARG A 1041 25.55 -4.77 -121.01
C ARG A 1041 24.16 -4.14 -120.90
N GLY A 1042 24.01 -2.90 -121.36
CA GLY A 1042 22.72 -2.20 -121.38
C GLY A 1042 22.30 -1.68 -120.00
N THR A 1043 21.55 -2.48 -119.26
CA THR A 1043 20.90 -2.07 -118.00
C THR A 1043 21.83 -2.28 -116.80
N ALA A 1044 21.79 -1.36 -115.83
CA ALA A 1044 22.56 -1.49 -114.59
C ALA A 1044 21.89 -2.49 -113.63
N PRO A 1045 22.64 -3.41 -112.98
CA PRO A 1045 22.10 -4.24 -111.91
C PRO A 1045 21.65 -3.42 -110.69
N SER A 1046 20.60 -3.88 -110.01
CA SER A 1046 20.13 -3.30 -108.75
C SER A 1046 21.00 -3.76 -107.58
N VAL A 1047 21.84 -2.85 -107.08
CA VAL A 1047 22.69 -3.11 -105.91
C VAL A 1047 21.90 -2.89 -104.63
N ARG A 1048 22.07 -3.78 -103.63
CA ARG A 1048 21.51 -3.61 -102.28
C ARG A 1048 22.58 -3.74 -101.21
N CYS A 1049 22.42 -2.97 -100.13
CA CYS A 1049 23.17 -3.13 -98.88
C CYS A 1049 22.59 -4.32 -98.12
N VAL A 1050 23.42 -5.28 -97.70
CA VAL A 1050 23.00 -6.36 -96.80
C VAL A 1050 23.88 -6.27 -95.56
N GLY A 1051 23.29 -5.91 -94.42
CA GLY A 1051 23.98 -5.89 -93.14
C GLY A 1051 23.53 -7.08 -92.31
N SER A 1052 24.45 -7.65 -91.53
CA SER A 1052 24.11 -8.56 -90.44
C SER A 1052 24.95 -8.19 -89.23
N ASP A 1053 24.36 -8.34 -88.06
CA ASP A 1053 25.02 -8.08 -86.79
C ASP A 1053 24.74 -9.23 -85.82
N ALA A 1054 25.71 -9.54 -84.96
CA ALA A 1054 25.67 -10.71 -84.09
C ALA A 1054 25.07 -10.43 -82.70
N LEU A 1055 24.92 -9.16 -82.30
CA LEU A 1055 24.58 -8.80 -80.93
C LEU A 1055 23.53 -7.68 -80.83
N SER A 1056 23.88 -6.44 -81.15
CA SER A 1056 22.92 -5.32 -81.04
C SER A 1056 21.91 -5.27 -82.19
N GLY A 1057 22.20 -5.92 -83.32
CA GLY A 1057 21.34 -5.98 -84.50
C GLY A 1057 21.46 -4.76 -85.39
N ILE A 1058 21.07 -4.88 -86.66
CA ILE A 1058 21.19 -3.77 -87.63
C ILE A 1058 20.13 -2.69 -87.39
N THR A 1059 20.56 -1.43 -87.29
CA THR A 1059 19.70 -0.23 -87.32
C THR A 1059 19.49 0.27 -88.74
N SER A 1060 20.55 0.31 -89.56
CA SER A 1060 20.45 0.76 -90.95
C SER A 1060 21.54 0.14 -91.84
N CYS A 1061 21.24 -0.02 -93.12
CA CYS A 1061 22.20 -0.42 -94.14
C CYS A 1061 22.06 0.55 -95.33
N ARG A 1062 22.81 1.65 -95.30
CA ARG A 1062 22.68 2.74 -96.29
C ARG A 1062 23.60 2.49 -97.47
N LEU A 1063 23.02 2.34 -98.66
CA LEU A 1063 23.74 2.31 -99.92
C LEU A 1063 23.88 3.73 -100.48
N SER A 1064 25.06 4.06 -100.98
CA SER A 1064 25.32 5.24 -101.80
C SER A 1064 26.00 4.82 -103.10
N THR A 1065 25.60 5.40 -104.22
CA THR A 1065 26.11 5.10 -105.56
C THR A 1065 26.45 6.39 -106.30
N TRP A 1066 27.53 6.36 -107.08
CA TRP A 1066 27.93 7.43 -107.98
C TRP A 1066 28.56 6.81 -109.23
N SER A 1067 28.68 7.54 -110.33
CA SER A 1067 29.20 6.95 -111.58
C SER A 1067 30.14 7.87 -112.35
N SER A 1068 31.25 7.29 -112.80
CA SER A 1068 32.22 7.92 -113.69
C SER A 1068 31.97 7.49 -115.13
N ALA A 1069 31.97 8.43 -116.07
CA ALA A 1069 31.78 8.11 -117.49
C ALA A 1069 33.03 7.43 -118.08
N ILE A 1070 32.82 6.44 -118.95
CA ILE A 1070 33.86 5.82 -119.78
C ILE A 1070 33.40 5.82 -121.24
N ALA A 1071 34.29 5.64 -122.22
CA ALA A 1071 33.91 5.75 -123.62
C ALA A 1071 32.80 4.76 -124.05
N ALA A 1072 32.86 3.53 -123.53
CA ALA A 1072 31.85 2.49 -123.73
C ALA A 1072 30.59 2.61 -122.84
N GLY A 1073 30.54 3.54 -121.87
CA GLY A 1073 29.40 3.68 -120.96
C GLY A 1073 29.74 4.37 -119.64
N ARG A 1074 29.57 3.68 -118.51
CA ARG A 1074 29.94 4.21 -117.19
C ARG A 1074 30.39 3.14 -116.21
N THR A 1075 31.30 3.49 -115.32
CA THR A 1075 31.61 2.72 -114.11
C THR A 1075 30.78 3.27 -112.96
N VAL A 1076 29.93 2.44 -112.36
CA VAL A 1076 29.17 2.78 -111.15
C VAL A 1076 29.97 2.32 -109.94
N HIS A 1077 30.33 3.25 -109.07
CA HIS A 1077 30.91 3.00 -107.77
C HIS A 1077 29.78 2.90 -106.73
N TYR A 1078 29.99 2.09 -105.70
CA TYR A 1078 29.06 1.95 -104.59
C TYR A 1078 29.80 1.90 -103.25
N ARG A 1079 29.15 2.42 -102.22
CA ARG A 1079 29.55 2.36 -100.81
C ARG A 1079 28.33 2.03 -99.97
N ALA A 1080 28.31 0.81 -99.43
CA ALA A 1080 27.34 0.35 -98.45
C ALA A 1080 27.89 0.59 -97.05
N THR A 1081 27.11 1.22 -96.17
CA THR A 1081 27.46 1.41 -94.76
C THR A 1081 26.38 0.78 -93.89
N ALA A 1082 26.72 -0.31 -93.20
CA ALA A 1082 25.88 -0.89 -92.16
C ALA A 1082 26.16 -0.19 -90.82
N THR A 1083 25.10 0.05 -90.06
CA THR A 1083 25.12 0.60 -88.69
C THR A 1083 24.25 -0.27 -87.80
N ASP A 1084 24.77 -0.71 -86.66
CA ASP A 1084 24.05 -1.52 -85.67
C ASP A 1084 23.24 -0.66 -84.66
N ARG A 1085 22.70 -1.23 -83.58
CA ARG A 1085 21.95 -0.48 -82.56
C ARG A 1085 22.85 0.22 -81.53
N ALA A 1086 24.09 -0.22 -81.34
CA ALA A 1086 25.10 0.50 -80.56
C ALA A 1086 25.73 1.70 -81.31
N GLY A 1087 25.48 1.78 -82.62
CA GLY A 1087 25.99 2.81 -83.51
C GLY A 1087 27.41 2.54 -84.00
N ASN A 1088 27.90 1.30 -83.94
CA ASN A 1088 29.12 0.95 -84.69
C ASN A 1088 28.78 0.91 -86.17
N THR A 1089 29.78 1.18 -87.01
CA THR A 1089 29.59 1.21 -88.46
C THR A 1089 30.66 0.39 -89.18
N ARG A 1090 30.24 -0.28 -90.26
CA ARG A 1090 31.15 -0.92 -91.20
C ARG A 1090 30.79 -0.51 -92.61
N THR A 1091 31.80 -0.33 -93.46
CA THR A 1091 31.62 0.02 -94.87
C THR A 1091 32.18 -1.08 -95.78
N ALA A 1092 31.42 -1.45 -96.82
CA ALA A 1092 31.94 -2.14 -98.00
C ALA A 1092 31.80 -1.24 -99.24
N SER A 1093 32.84 -1.20 -100.07
CA SER A 1093 32.87 -0.44 -101.32
C SER A 1093 33.30 -1.30 -102.49
N GLY A 1094 32.88 -0.90 -103.68
CA GLY A 1094 33.29 -1.54 -104.94
C GLY A 1094 32.77 -0.78 -106.13
N SER A 1095 32.85 -1.39 -107.30
CA SER A 1095 32.31 -0.81 -108.54
C SER A 1095 31.83 -1.90 -109.51
N TYR A 1096 31.09 -1.51 -110.53
CA TYR A 1096 30.79 -2.34 -111.70
C TYR A 1096 30.68 -1.45 -112.95
N THR A 1097 30.92 -2.02 -114.13
CA THR A 1097 30.85 -1.30 -115.39
C THR A 1097 29.54 -1.60 -116.11
N VAL A 1098 28.88 -0.57 -116.64
CA VAL A 1098 27.69 -0.69 -117.50
C VAL A 1098 28.03 -0.16 -118.89
N LEU A 1099 28.05 -1.06 -119.87
CA LEU A 1099 28.31 -0.75 -121.26
C LEU A 1099 27.01 -0.29 -121.93
N THR A 1100 26.97 0.98 -122.30
CA THR A 1100 25.89 1.59 -123.09
C THR A 1100 26.28 1.77 -124.56
N ARG A 1101 27.53 1.48 -124.92
CA ARG A 1101 27.99 1.28 -126.30
C ARG A 1101 28.90 0.05 -126.29
N TYR A 1102 28.55 -0.98 -127.04
CA TYR A 1102 29.28 -2.24 -127.05
C TYR A 1102 29.14 -2.98 -128.37
N LEU A 1103 30.11 -3.84 -128.67
CA LEU A 1103 30.00 -4.82 -129.75
C LEU A 1103 29.45 -6.12 -129.18
N ASP A 1104 28.24 -6.49 -129.60
CA ASP A 1104 27.64 -7.76 -129.22
C ASP A 1104 28.38 -8.91 -129.91
N GLY A 1105 28.60 -9.99 -129.16
CA GLY A 1105 29.53 -11.06 -129.52
C GLY A 1105 31.02 -10.79 -129.25
N ALA A 1106 31.44 -9.57 -128.90
CA ALA A 1106 32.82 -9.23 -128.50
C ALA A 1106 33.01 -9.29 -126.98
N THR A 1107 34.21 -9.61 -126.48
CA THR A 1107 34.55 -9.47 -125.06
C THR A 1107 34.91 -8.01 -124.76
N TYR A 1108 34.56 -7.49 -123.58
CA TYR A 1108 35.04 -6.16 -123.14
C TYR A 1108 35.97 -6.31 -121.95
N ASP A 1109 37.22 -5.89 -122.11
CA ASP A 1109 38.26 -6.01 -121.10
C ASP A 1109 39.20 -4.79 -121.13
N HIS A 1110 39.65 -4.35 -119.94
CA HIS A 1110 40.56 -3.20 -119.75
C HIS A 1110 40.29 -1.96 -120.62
N GLY A 1111 39.01 -1.64 -120.88
CA GLY A 1111 38.60 -0.47 -121.66
C GLY A 1111 38.28 -0.74 -123.14
N ARG A 1112 38.53 -1.95 -123.65
CA ARG A 1112 38.58 -2.29 -125.08
C ARG A 1112 37.68 -3.47 -125.43
N PHE A 1113 37.19 -3.52 -126.68
CA PHE A 1113 36.44 -4.66 -127.21
C PHE A 1113 37.33 -5.61 -128.01
N GLU A 1114 37.32 -6.88 -127.67
CA GLU A 1114 38.05 -7.93 -128.38
C GLU A 1114 37.23 -8.51 -129.53
N VAL A 1115 37.76 -8.39 -130.74
CA VAL A 1115 37.06 -8.72 -131.99
C VAL A 1115 37.96 -9.53 -132.92
N LYS A 1116 37.36 -10.38 -133.75
CA LYS A 1116 38.07 -11.21 -134.74
C LYS A 1116 37.93 -10.63 -136.14
N ALA A 1117 39.04 -10.54 -136.88
CA ALA A 1117 39.02 -10.12 -138.27
C ALA A 1117 38.22 -11.13 -139.13
N GLY A 1118 37.45 -10.62 -140.10
CA GLY A 1118 36.52 -11.37 -140.94
C GLY A 1118 35.12 -11.59 -140.34
N ARG A 1119 34.89 -11.26 -139.05
CA ARG A 1119 33.60 -11.51 -138.37
C ARG A 1119 32.76 -10.23 -138.25
N VAL A 1120 31.44 -10.39 -138.42
CA VAL A 1120 30.46 -9.34 -138.13
C VAL A 1120 30.17 -9.30 -136.63
N TYR A 1121 30.22 -8.11 -136.04
CA TYR A 1121 29.82 -7.83 -134.67
C TYR A 1121 28.69 -6.81 -134.67
N THR A 1122 27.69 -6.99 -133.81
CA THR A 1122 26.58 -6.04 -133.72
C THR A 1122 26.98 -4.90 -132.81
N LEU A 1123 27.32 -3.74 -133.35
CA LEU A 1123 27.48 -2.52 -132.56
C LEU A 1123 26.13 -2.13 -131.98
N VAL A 1124 25.98 -2.26 -130.67
CA VAL A 1124 24.82 -1.85 -129.88
C VAL A 1124 25.13 -0.54 -129.18
N VAL A 1125 24.23 0.42 -129.31
CA VAL A 1125 24.30 1.74 -128.67
C VAL A 1125 22.98 2.00 -127.97
N THR A 1126 22.99 2.06 -126.64
CA THR A 1126 21.87 2.56 -125.87
C THR A 1126 21.95 4.08 -125.72
N SER A 1127 20.92 4.74 -126.23
CA SER A 1127 20.74 6.19 -126.29
C SER A 1127 19.26 6.52 -126.30
N SER A 1128 18.82 7.37 -125.37
CA SER A 1128 17.47 7.90 -125.34
C SER A 1128 17.25 9.09 -126.28
N GLY A 1129 18.33 9.76 -126.70
CA GLY A 1129 18.30 10.91 -127.60
C GLY A 1129 18.43 10.53 -129.09
N ALA A 1130 18.96 11.48 -129.86
CA ALA A 1130 19.10 11.40 -131.32
C ALA A 1130 19.75 10.10 -131.83
N ARG A 1131 19.34 9.68 -133.04
CA ARG A 1131 19.82 8.48 -133.75
C ARG A 1131 21.36 8.48 -133.83
N PRO A 1132 22.04 7.46 -133.30
CA PRO A 1132 23.50 7.37 -133.39
C PRO A 1132 23.98 7.15 -134.84
N VAL A 1133 25.15 7.73 -135.14
CA VAL A 1133 25.84 7.57 -136.43
C VAL A 1133 27.15 6.82 -136.21
N TYR A 1134 27.40 5.79 -137.01
CA TYR A 1134 28.65 5.03 -136.98
C TYR A 1134 29.78 5.78 -137.72
N TYR A 1135 31.01 5.58 -137.27
CA TYR A 1135 32.22 6.10 -137.90
C TYR A 1135 33.21 4.95 -138.07
N ASP A 1136 33.77 4.83 -139.27
CA ASP A 1136 34.60 3.71 -139.70
C ASP A 1136 35.84 3.51 -138.81
N ALA A 1137 36.24 2.25 -138.69
CA ALA A 1137 37.40 1.83 -137.92
C ALA A 1137 38.68 2.52 -138.43
N THR A 1138 39.49 3.05 -137.51
CA THR A 1138 40.79 3.65 -137.79
C THR A 1138 41.84 3.07 -136.85
N VAL A 1139 43.11 3.06 -137.25
CA VAL A 1139 44.21 2.64 -136.37
C VAL A 1139 44.34 3.63 -135.22
N ALA A 1140 44.32 3.15 -133.97
CA ALA A 1140 44.50 4.02 -132.80
C ALA A 1140 45.93 4.58 -132.78
N PRO A 1141 46.15 5.87 -132.43
CA PRO A 1141 45.22 6.83 -131.81
C PRO A 1141 44.39 7.68 -132.80
N GLY A 1142 44.30 7.28 -134.07
CA GLY A 1142 43.51 7.98 -135.09
C GLY A 1142 42.04 8.20 -134.70
N ARG A 1143 41.47 9.31 -135.19
CA ARG A 1143 40.03 9.58 -135.05
C ARG A 1143 39.24 8.78 -136.10
N PRO A 1144 38.18 8.06 -135.70
CA PRO A 1144 37.26 7.39 -136.63
C PRO A 1144 36.76 8.32 -137.73
N ARG A 1145 36.65 7.82 -138.97
CA ARG A 1145 36.27 8.64 -140.13
C ARG A 1145 34.75 8.62 -140.35
N VAL A 1146 34.19 9.77 -140.76
CA VAL A 1146 32.76 9.91 -141.06
C VAL A 1146 32.42 9.03 -142.27
N ARG A 1147 31.40 8.19 -142.14
CA ARG A 1147 30.71 7.53 -143.24
C ARG A 1147 29.27 7.29 -142.80
N ASP A 1148 28.28 7.61 -143.63
CA ASP A 1148 26.90 7.81 -143.16
C ASP A 1148 26.10 6.50 -142.97
N HIS A 1149 26.64 5.60 -142.16
CA HIS A 1149 26.01 4.34 -141.77
C HIS A 1149 25.21 4.54 -140.48
N ALA A 1150 24.01 5.10 -140.63
CA ALA A 1150 23.12 5.38 -139.51
C ALA A 1150 22.56 4.09 -138.86
N LEU A 1151 22.75 3.91 -137.55
CA LEU A 1151 22.34 2.70 -136.83
C LEU A 1151 20.81 2.48 -136.95
N ARG A 1152 20.35 1.22 -137.04
CA ARG A 1152 18.92 0.87 -137.04
C ARG A 1152 18.39 0.81 -135.61
N ARG A 1153 17.07 0.95 -135.41
CA ARG A 1153 16.46 0.83 -134.08
C ARG A 1153 16.33 -0.65 -133.72
N GLY A 1154 16.97 -1.08 -132.65
CA GLY A 1154 16.99 -2.47 -132.15
C GLY A 1154 16.25 -2.66 -130.82
N GLY A 1155 15.35 -1.74 -130.47
CA GLY A 1155 14.56 -1.74 -129.24
C GLY A 1155 14.32 -0.33 -128.69
N HIS A 1156 13.61 -0.25 -127.56
CA HIS A 1156 13.41 1.02 -126.86
C HIS A 1156 14.76 1.59 -126.40
N HIS A 1157 15.10 2.80 -126.85
CA HIS A 1157 16.41 3.44 -126.65
C HIS A 1157 17.65 2.60 -127.03
N ARG A 1158 17.49 1.55 -127.86
CA ARG A 1158 18.58 0.67 -128.33
C ARG A 1158 18.73 0.81 -129.85
N TRP A 1159 19.94 1.08 -130.29
CA TRP A 1159 20.31 1.20 -131.70
C TRP A 1159 21.36 0.16 -132.05
N THR A 1160 21.29 -0.42 -133.24
CA THR A 1160 22.14 -1.52 -133.68
C THR A 1160 22.65 -1.35 -135.10
N LEU A 1161 23.88 -1.80 -135.36
CA LEU A 1161 24.45 -1.93 -136.70
C LEU A 1161 25.34 -3.17 -136.74
N GLY A 1162 25.17 -4.01 -137.77
CA GLY A 1162 26.14 -5.07 -138.06
C GLY A 1162 27.41 -4.44 -138.64
N VAL A 1163 28.51 -4.52 -137.90
CA VAL A 1163 29.82 -4.01 -138.31
C VAL A 1163 30.70 -5.19 -138.69
N LEU A 1164 30.95 -5.36 -140.00
CA LEU A 1164 31.93 -6.33 -140.49
C LEU A 1164 33.34 -5.83 -140.16
N MET A 1165 34.07 -6.57 -139.32
CA MET A 1165 35.51 -6.36 -139.16
C MET A 1165 36.17 -6.94 -140.41
N GLN A 1166 36.47 -6.11 -141.41
CA GLN A 1166 36.98 -6.59 -142.70
C GLN A 1166 38.24 -7.47 -142.54
N PRO A 1167 38.45 -8.49 -143.39
CA PRO A 1167 39.59 -9.42 -143.27
C PRO A 1167 40.97 -8.74 -143.23
N GLY A 1168 41.10 -7.57 -143.85
CA GLY A 1168 42.32 -6.77 -143.96
C GLY A 1168 42.71 -5.92 -142.74
N LEU A 1169 41.97 -5.94 -141.62
CA LEU A 1169 42.37 -5.24 -140.38
C LEU A 1169 43.52 -5.95 -139.64
N ARG A 1170 44.66 -6.21 -140.32
CA ARG A 1170 45.79 -7.00 -139.82
C ARG A 1170 47.13 -6.28 -139.97
N SER A 1171 47.57 -5.60 -138.90
CA SER A 1171 48.97 -5.14 -138.69
C SER A 1171 49.17 -4.25 -137.45
N HIS A 1172 48.11 -3.70 -136.86
CA HIS A 1172 48.21 -2.71 -135.78
C HIS A 1172 47.71 -3.19 -134.42
N ARG A 1173 48.32 -2.70 -133.33
CA ARG A 1173 48.04 -3.15 -131.94
C ARG A 1173 46.61 -2.85 -131.49
N HIS A 1174 46.03 -1.71 -131.89
CA HIS A 1174 44.67 -1.29 -131.53
C HIS A 1174 43.98 -0.53 -132.66
N TRP A 1175 42.64 -0.61 -132.68
CA TRP A 1175 41.77 0.10 -133.61
C TRP A 1175 40.70 0.88 -132.86
N ASN A 1176 40.17 1.93 -133.48
CA ASN A 1176 39.18 2.85 -132.95
C ASN A 1176 37.99 2.86 -133.90
N ILE A 1177 36.81 2.40 -133.45
CA ILE A 1177 35.53 2.71 -134.12
C ILE A 1177 34.86 3.87 -133.42
N GLY A 1178 34.10 4.68 -134.15
CA GLY A 1178 33.41 5.81 -133.57
C GLY A 1178 31.90 5.64 -133.60
N VAL A 1179 31.24 6.22 -132.61
CA VAL A 1179 29.79 6.43 -132.58
C VAL A 1179 29.53 7.85 -132.15
N ARG A 1180 28.93 8.65 -133.03
CA ARG A 1180 28.45 9.98 -132.65
C ARG A 1180 27.01 9.89 -132.15
N ILE A 1181 26.75 10.48 -130.99
CA ILE A 1181 25.43 10.60 -130.38
C ILE A 1181 25.23 12.09 -130.09
N GLY A 1182 24.29 12.73 -130.80
CA GLY A 1182 24.17 14.19 -130.80
C GLY A 1182 25.44 14.88 -131.31
N SER A 1183 25.96 15.83 -130.53
CA SER A 1183 27.24 16.52 -130.80
C SER A 1183 28.49 15.71 -130.45
N THR A 1184 28.36 14.62 -129.67
CA THR A 1184 29.51 13.97 -129.05
C THR A 1184 29.92 12.70 -129.78
N LEU A 1185 31.13 12.67 -130.34
CA LEU A 1185 31.78 11.45 -130.82
C LEU A 1185 32.33 10.66 -129.63
N ARG A 1186 31.94 9.39 -129.51
CA ARG A 1186 32.52 8.43 -128.57
C ARG A 1186 33.31 7.39 -129.37
N VAL A 1187 34.56 7.19 -128.98
CA VAL A 1187 35.48 6.24 -129.61
C VAL A 1187 35.50 4.96 -128.79
N LEU A 1188 35.21 3.83 -129.41
CA LEU A 1188 35.35 2.51 -128.79
C LEU A 1188 36.65 1.90 -129.29
N GLU A 1189 37.57 1.66 -128.36
CA GLU A 1189 38.82 0.96 -128.66
C GLU A 1189 38.55 -0.53 -128.88
N LEU A 1190 39.20 -1.09 -129.89
CA LEU A 1190 39.12 -2.47 -130.33
C LEU A 1190 40.51 -3.13 -130.27
N ARG A 1191 40.56 -4.40 -129.86
CA ARG A 1191 41.71 -5.28 -130.00
C ARG A 1191 41.37 -6.37 -131.02
N ILE A 1192 42.07 -6.37 -132.15
CA ILE A 1192 41.91 -7.42 -133.17
C ILE A 1192 42.64 -8.67 -132.70
N THR A 1193 41.91 -9.77 -132.59
CA THR A 1193 42.43 -11.12 -132.33
C THR A 1193 42.35 -11.92 -133.62
N ASN A 1194 43.48 -12.41 -134.14
CA ASN A 1194 43.46 -13.25 -135.33
C ASN A 1194 42.76 -14.58 -135.01
N ALA A 1195 41.90 -15.04 -135.92
CA ALA A 1195 41.56 -16.46 -135.95
C ALA A 1195 42.80 -17.26 -136.38
N ARG A 1196 43.13 -18.29 -135.61
CA ARG A 1196 43.60 -19.55 -136.21
C ARG A 1196 42.36 -20.29 -136.68
#